data_AF-A0AAW0REA4-F1
#
_entry.id   AF-A0AAW0REA4-F1
#
_cell.length_a   1.000
_cell.length_b   1.000
_cell.length_c   1.000
_cell.angle_alpha   90.00
_cell.angle_beta   90.00
_cell.angle_gamma   90.00
#
_symmetry.space_group_name_H-M   'P 1'
#
loop_
_entity.id
_entity.type
_entity.pdbx_description
1 polymer ?
#
loop_
_entity_poly.entity_id
_entity_poly.type
_entity_poly.pdbx_seq_one_letter_code
_entity_poly.pdbx_strand_id
1 'polypeptide(L)'
;MDDNCHQSPFEKSIGEFKEGLRRRDVEDFRATTLEDLRTRIATVQSRLHAQRRLQDLNRLQPFLDAIEEYGKVVWTFFRSTDIVAFIWGPLKFLLQATSVSGEAFCELLDAYECIGEALPLLLRYQDLFRTKSHMIRVLALMYEDILTFQRIILRYFQQPLWQTVFSESWKTCKSRFPGIIRNIAQRRSLIESQASPSRIEEVREHIQHSRQDEEREFDEQTLQRIRNVLNWLRPTNIDVDQAALVEARADYPDTGQWLFENTLFKEWFDPRYPTIPPLLWLNGIPGAGNDFMFQHPPSRCKTVLASLVVQKAQELKPKPAVLYFYCKHENPERDNFVALGRSLLAQLLHHDNALLPTFYQEACRSVETVLSSPKSVKDLLILAFGNCRSAYIILDGLDECPRQERQTIAKWFTELVEGLSNDEPERLRCLFISQDDGIARKDFGGLDYRIKIKAEDSQNDIKKYCRVEAGKLLETHPSLPDEKLNWIANTVAKLVWANLSCHTSIARLEEELEPNIFPKEINEAYRRIMVRIKDQSVQAAKEDAFRLLGWLACAKRPLKWHEIQGMNSINLDEQRVDFERQRFIKSPKDILAALVETRADGSIEFVHLTAKLFLLDEGHVVPPKEEIKLANLCIDYLNLPAFILPPTVEGVLSGNYGFMDYAVLFWVRHLETGAAIKSDEEDELIGQLAESIGIPPTNALTLSKRHSDKLQSFNALPFYDRLEKAVASTRKQLKHFGNMSEREVALNLGGMVRDVRKVLETVASDELEPNNQRILQERYGTNLFKCPRFSCQFFTIGFSSAAERDDHISKHERPFRCSDEKCVFHTFGFSSETQREKHIRENHLEIARQDEEFPTEEEVERSLRSSQATSGGDSQSLEDPRSQEDTTRDASTAATTEQPESDAESEPEPQYLPRHKRPRQTEFKCPHCDTVFQRQYNLKSHLRTHSTRRDHVCFDCQKGFARPGDLRRHMSSHTGDRRFICRGTLRNGETWGCGKSFARADTLRKHHESRVGRSCIERRQQEL
;
A
#
# COMPACT_ATOMS: atom_id res chain seq x y z
N MET A 1 -8.59 53.99 17.66
CA MET A 1 -7.70 53.77 18.82
C MET A 1 -7.66 52.28 18.99
N ASP A 2 -6.54 51.66 18.63
CA ASP A 2 -6.62 50.38 17.93
C ASP A 2 -6.06 49.26 18.81
N ASP A 3 -6.97 48.56 19.51
CA ASP A 3 -6.68 47.39 20.35
C ASP A 3 -6.31 46.15 19.52
N ASN A 4 -5.25 46.25 18.73
CA ASN A 4 -4.70 45.14 17.96
C ASN A 4 -3.51 44.53 18.71
N CYS A 5 -3.82 43.76 19.76
CA CYS A 5 -2.85 43.18 20.67
C CYS A 5 -1.91 42.20 19.96
N HIS A 6 -0.63 42.58 19.79
CA HIS A 6 0.40 41.71 19.23
C HIS A 6 0.70 40.55 20.19
N GLN A 7 0.12 39.37 19.92
CA GLN A 7 0.43 38.12 20.63
C GLN A 7 1.94 37.86 20.65
N SER A 8 2.43 37.37 21.80
CA SER A 8 3.82 36.96 21.94
C SER A 8 4.15 35.82 20.97
N PRO A 9 5.35 35.79 20.37
CA PRO A 9 5.82 34.65 19.58
C PRO A 9 5.67 33.30 20.30
N PHE A 10 5.82 33.28 21.63
CA PHE A 10 5.60 32.09 22.46
C PHE A 10 4.13 31.66 22.51
N GLU A 11 3.20 32.61 22.58
CA GLU A 11 1.75 32.33 22.63
C GLU A 11 1.26 31.74 21.30
N LYS A 12 1.81 32.21 20.17
CA LYS A 12 1.54 31.64 18.84
C LYS A 12 1.97 30.16 18.78
N SER A 13 3.21 29.84 19.16
CA SER A 13 3.68 28.45 19.19
C SER A 13 2.91 27.56 20.17
N ILE A 14 2.44 28.12 21.30
CA ILE A 14 1.54 27.40 22.23
C ILE A 14 0.17 27.15 21.59
N GLY A 15 -0.37 28.08 20.80
CA GLY A 15 -1.60 27.88 20.03
C GLY A 15 -1.49 26.72 19.06
N GLU A 16 -0.50 26.77 18.17
CA GLU A 16 -0.19 25.71 17.18
C GLU A 16 0.11 24.34 17.80
N PHE A 17 0.59 24.32 19.05
CA PHE A 17 0.81 23.08 19.81
C PHE A 17 -0.50 22.52 20.41
N LYS A 18 -1.39 23.39 20.91
CA LYS A 18 -2.70 23.01 21.50
C LYS A 18 -3.66 22.41 20.49
N GLU A 19 -3.62 22.83 19.23
CA GLU A 19 -4.47 22.27 18.15
C GLU A 19 -4.30 20.74 17.97
N GLY A 20 -3.16 20.19 18.37
CA GLY A 20 -2.87 18.75 18.30
C GLY A 20 -3.22 17.94 19.55
N LEU A 21 -3.84 18.53 20.58
CA LEU A 21 -4.02 17.91 21.90
C LEU A 21 -5.49 17.74 22.31
N ARG A 22 -5.77 16.77 23.20
CA ARG A 22 -7.11 16.65 23.81
C ARG A 22 -7.28 17.78 24.82
N ARG A 23 -8.51 18.27 25.02
CA ARG A 23 -8.79 19.35 25.99
C ARG A 23 -8.26 19.03 27.40
N ARG A 24 -8.43 17.79 27.87
CA ARG A 24 -7.87 17.32 29.16
C ARG A 24 -6.35 17.44 29.19
N ASP A 25 -5.65 16.93 28.17
CA ASP A 25 -4.19 17.06 28.04
C ASP A 25 -3.74 18.53 28.11
N VAL A 26 -4.46 19.47 27.48
CA VAL A 26 -4.16 20.91 27.52
C VAL A 26 -4.32 21.49 28.93
N GLU A 27 -5.37 21.09 29.65
CA GLU A 27 -5.64 21.50 31.04
C GLU A 27 -4.58 20.92 32.00
N ASP A 28 -4.28 19.61 31.89
CA ASP A 28 -3.26 18.89 32.68
C ASP A 28 -1.84 19.38 32.43
N PHE A 29 -1.49 19.69 31.18
CA PHE A 29 -0.15 20.18 30.82
C PHE A 29 0.05 21.61 31.35
N ARG A 30 -0.96 22.47 31.25
CA ARG A 30 -0.91 23.84 31.79
C ARG A 30 -0.71 23.85 33.31
N ALA A 31 -1.33 22.90 34.01
CA ALA A 31 -1.22 22.77 35.47
C ALA A 31 0.10 22.13 35.94
N THR A 32 0.93 21.58 35.04
CA THR A 32 2.11 20.79 35.43
C THR A 32 3.34 21.65 35.73
N THR A 33 3.87 21.52 36.94
CA THR A 33 5.12 22.14 37.40
C THR A 33 6.35 21.24 37.18
N LEU A 34 7.55 21.79 37.43
CA LEU A 34 8.78 21.00 37.47
C LEU A 34 8.80 20.01 38.66
N GLU A 35 8.12 20.34 39.77
CA GLU A 35 8.10 19.48 40.96
C GLU A 35 7.15 18.28 40.79
N ASP A 36 6.04 18.47 40.07
CA ASP A 36 5.21 17.37 39.56
C ASP A 36 6.03 16.37 38.71
N LEU A 37 6.91 16.91 37.86
CA LEU A 37 7.75 16.13 36.97
C LEU A 37 8.85 15.39 37.75
N ARG A 38 9.53 16.04 38.70
CA ARG A 38 10.48 15.39 39.64
C ARG A 38 9.81 14.26 40.43
N THR A 39 8.62 14.52 40.97
CA THR A 39 7.80 13.52 41.67
C THR A 39 7.42 12.35 40.76
N ARG A 40 7.05 12.62 39.49
CA ARG A 40 6.77 11.57 38.49
C ARG A 40 8.01 10.75 38.15
N ILE A 41 9.17 11.38 37.95
CA ILE A 41 10.45 10.71 37.67
C ILE A 41 10.79 9.75 38.82
N ALA A 42 10.75 10.22 40.08
CA ALA A 42 10.99 9.37 41.25
C ALA A 42 9.99 8.21 41.34
N THR A 43 8.70 8.45 41.09
CA THR A 43 7.64 7.42 41.09
C THR A 43 7.89 6.34 40.03
N VAL A 44 8.29 6.74 38.82
CA VAL A 44 8.62 5.81 37.73
C VAL A 44 9.91 5.03 38.05
N GLN A 45 10.93 5.69 38.61
CA GLN A 45 12.19 5.08 39.01
C GLN A 45 11.99 3.99 40.08
N SER A 46 11.20 4.27 41.13
CA SER A 46 10.87 3.30 42.18
C SER A 46 10.12 2.08 41.63
N ARG A 47 9.16 2.28 40.71
CA ARG A 47 8.43 1.18 40.06
C ARG A 47 9.33 0.34 39.16
N LEU A 48 10.18 0.97 38.35
CA LEU A 48 11.14 0.28 37.49
C LEU A 48 12.19 -0.50 38.31
N HIS A 49 12.65 0.05 39.43
CA HIS A 49 13.51 -0.65 40.39
C HIS A 49 12.81 -1.88 40.98
N ALA A 50 11.56 -1.75 41.45
CA ALA A 50 10.77 -2.88 41.96
C ALA A 50 10.57 -3.98 40.91
N GLN A 51 10.39 -3.61 39.64
CA GLN A 51 10.30 -4.54 38.51
C GLN A 51 11.65 -5.10 38.02
N ARG A 52 12.77 -4.80 38.70
CA ARG A 52 14.16 -5.13 38.29
C ARG A 52 14.55 -4.61 36.89
N ARG A 53 13.83 -3.62 36.38
CA ARG A 53 14.02 -2.97 35.07
C ARG A 53 14.65 -1.59 35.26
N LEU A 54 15.75 -1.52 36.00
CA LEU A 54 16.40 -0.24 36.34
C LEU A 54 16.80 0.52 35.06
N GLN A 55 16.54 1.82 35.03
CA GLN A 55 16.83 2.71 33.90
C GLN A 55 17.59 3.94 34.40
N ASP A 56 18.57 4.40 33.63
CA ASP A 56 19.39 5.54 33.99
C ASP A 56 18.68 6.86 33.70
N LEU A 57 17.87 7.31 34.67
CA LEU A 57 17.11 8.56 34.58
C LEU A 57 17.98 9.82 34.73
N ASN A 58 19.26 9.70 35.11
CA ASN A 58 20.19 10.84 35.14
C ASN A 58 20.43 11.43 33.74
N ARG A 59 20.15 10.66 32.69
CA ARG A 59 20.19 11.09 31.27
C ARG A 59 19.22 12.22 30.94
N LEU A 60 18.19 12.45 31.76
CA LEU A 60 17.31 13.62 31.65
C LEU A 60 17.92 14.89 32.23
N GLN A 61 18.94 14.80 33.10
CA GLN A 61 19.44 15.94 33.86
C GLN A 61 19.90 17.12 32.97
N PRO A 62 20.63 16.92 31.85
CA PRO A 62 21.00 18.02 30.95
C PRO A 62 19.78 18.78 30.39
N PHE A 63 18.67 18.08 30.13
CA PHE A 63 17.43 18.69 29.66
C PHE A 63 16.69 19.43 30.79
N LEU A 64 16.60 18.81 31.98
CA LEU A 64 15.95 19.42 33.15
C LEU A 64 16.65 20.71 33.58
N ASP A 65 17.98 20.70 33.68
CA ASP A 65 18.79 21.87 34.05
C ASP A 65 18.64 22.99 33.01
N ALA A 66 18.77 22.66 31.71
CA ALA A 66 18.66 23.63 30.64
C ALA A 66 17.27 24.28 30.57
N ILE A 67 16.19 23.52 30.73
CA ILE A 67 14.82 24.07 30.70
C ILE A 67 14.46 24.77 32.03
N GLU A 68 15.04 24.41 33.18
CA GLU A 68 14.90 25.19 34.41
C GLU A 68 15.56 26.58 34.27
N GLU A 69 16.76 26.66 33.69
CA GLU A 69 17.39 27.94 33.35
C GLU A 69 16.59 28.72 32.30
N TYR A 70 16.08 28.04 31.27
CA TYR A 70 15.22 28.61 30.23
C TYR A 70 13.97 29.28 30.85
N GLY A 71 13.31 28.60 31.78
CA GLY A 71 12.16 29.12 32.51
C GLY A 71 12.47 30.38 33.31
N LYS A 72 13.61 30.41 34.03
CA LYS A 72 14.05 31.60 34.79
C LYS A 72 14.30 32.81 33.89
N VAL A 73 14.91 32.60 32.72
CA VAL A 73 15.15 33.67 31.73
C VAL A 73 13.83 34.14 31.13
N VAL A 74 12.97 33.25 30.65
CA VAL A 74 11.65 33.61 30.08
C VAL A 74 10.75 34.34 31.08
N TRP A 75 10.69 33.86 32.33
CA TRP A 75 9.92 34.49 33.40
C TRP A 75 10.32 35.96 33.64
N THR A 76 11.62 36.27 33.50
CA THR A 76 12.17 37.64 33.65
C THR A 76 11.51 38.64 32.69
N PHE A 77 11.11 38.21 31.49
CA PHE A 77 10.55 39.08 30.44
C PHE A 77 9.03 38.94 30.29
N PHE A 78 8.50 37.72 30.35
CA PHE A 78 7.11 37.43 29.98
C PHE A 78 6.17 37.18 31.16
N ARG A 79 6.69 36.99 32.38
CA ARG A 79 5.91 36.71 33.61
C ARG A 79 4.85 35.60 33.45
N SER A 80 5.12 34.61 32.59
CA SER A 80 4.21 33.51 32.28
C SER A 80 4.83 32.16 32.64
N THR A 81 4.12 31.36 33.43
CA THR A 81 4.47 29.97 33.75
C THR A 81 4.04 28.99 32.66
N ASP A 82 2.99 29.31 31.91
CA ASP A 82 2.41 28.44 30.87
C ASP A 82 3.45 27.95 29.87
N ILE A 83 4.43 28.81 29.53
CA ILE A 83 5.46 28.54 28.53
C ILE A 83 6.26 27.27 28.88
N VAL A 84 6.72 27.12 30.13
CA VAL A 84 7.44 25.90 30.54
C VAL A 84 6.51 24.75 30.93
N ALA A 85 5.28 25.04 31.36
CA ALA A 85 4.27 24.01 31.64
C ALA A 85 3.98 23.13 30.41
N PHE A 86 3.90 23.74 29.21
CA PHE A 86 3.79 23.01 27.93
C PHE A 86 5.08 22.28 27.48
N ILE A 87 6.16 22.30 28.26
CA ILE A 87 7.31 21.37 28.12
C ILE A 87 7.22 20.26 29.18
N TRP A 88 6.90 20.61 30.42
CA TRP A 88 6.84 19.66 31.54
C TRP A 88 5.67 18.66 31.45
N GLY A 89 4.48 19.12 31.07
CA GLY A 89 3.29 18.29 30.88
C GLY A 89 3.50 17.14 29.89
N PRO A 90 3.96 17.42 28.65
CA PRO A 90 4.35 16.39 27.69
C PRO A 90 5.35 15.36 28.21
N LEU A 91 6.45 15.79 28.84
CA LEU A 91 7.46 14.86 29.38
C LEU A 91 6.90 14.01 30.54
N LYS A 92 6.08 14.60 31.44
CA LYS A 92 5.37 13.90 32.52
C LYS A 92 4.42 12.83 31.99
N PHE A 93 3.70 13.11 30.88
CA PHE A 93 2.86 12.13 30.17
C PHE A 93 3.70 11.03 29.52
N LEU A 94 4.73 11.40 28.76
CA LEU A 94 5.55 10.48 27.97
C LEU A 94 6.30 9.48 28.86
N LEU A 95 6.86 9.92 29.99
CA LEU A 95 7.50 9.03 30.98
C LEU A 95 6.51 8.05 31.60
N GLN A 96 5.25 8.45 31.80
CA GLN A 96 4.22 7.53 32.27
C GLN A 96 3.87 6.50 31.19
N ALA A 97 3.61 6.96 29.96
CA ALA A 97 3.20 6.12 28.83
C ALA A 97 4.26 5.09 28.45
N THR A 98 5.50 5.52 28.17
CA THR A 98 6.56 4.62 27.67
C THR A 98 7.03 3.60 28.70
N SER A 99 6.87 3.86 30.00
CA SER A 99 7.40 3.03 31.11
C SER A 99 6.95 1.57 31.11
N VAL A 100 5.92 1.20 30.34
CA VAL A 100 5.50 -0.20 30.15
C VAL A 100 6.52 -1.00 29.32
N SER A 101 7.15 -0.39 28.31
CA SER A 101 8.16 -1.01 27.44
C SER A 101 9.57 -0.54 27.80
N GLY A 102 10.51 -1.48 27.95
CA GLY A 102 11.89 -1.17 28.31
C GLY A 102 12.63 -0.43 27.20
N GLU A 103 12.45 -0.90 25.96
CA GLU A 103 13.06 -0.34 24.75
C GLU A 103 12.53 1.08 24.47
N ALA A 104 11.21 1.27 24.48
CA ALA A 104 10.60 2.59 24.24
C ALA A 104 10.93 3.61 25.34
N PHE A 105 11.14 3.17 26.58
CA PHE A 105 11.60 4.04 27.66
C PHE A 105 13.07 4.46 27.43
N CYS A 106 13.97 3.52 27.10
CA CYS A 106 15.35 3.86 26.73
C CYS A 106 15.40 4.87 25.57
N GLU A 107 14.66 4.59 24.50
CA GLU A 107 14.57 5.39 23.28
C GLU A 107 13.98 6.80 23.52
N LEU A 108 13.07 6.94 24.48
CA LEU A 108 12.62 8.25 24.95
C LEU A 108 13.74 9.01 25.68
N LEU A 109 14.47 8.34 26.58
CA LEU A 109 15.60 8.97 27.31
C LEU A 109 16.72 9.39 26.35
N ASP A 110 17.08 8.54 25.37
CA ASP A 110 18.01 8.86 24.28
C ASP A 110 17.65 10.18 23.58
N ALA A 111 16.38 10.34 23.21
CA ALA A 111 15.90 11.51 22.48
C ALA A 111 15.99 12.79 23.32
N TYR A 112 15.61 12.73 24.61
CA TYR A 112 15.67 13.89 25.51
C TYR A 112 17.09 14.24 25.96
N GLU A 113 17.98 13.26 26.13
CA GLU A 113 19.40 13.47 26.43
C GLU A 113 20.06 14.27 25.31
N CYS A 114 19.85 13.88 24.04
CA CYS A 114 20.38 14.61 22.88
C CYS A 114 19.86 16.06 22.77
N ILE A 115 18.58 16.30 23.09
CA ILE A 115 18.02 17.67 23.12
C ILE A 115 18.65 18.47 24.29
N GLY A 116 18.83 17.84 25.45
CA GLY A 116 19.49 18.45 26.61
C GLY A 116 20.95 18.85 26.35
N GLU A 117 21.74 17.99 25.70
CA GLU A 117 23.13 18.33 25.30
C GLU A 117 23.19 19.50 24.29
N ALA A 118 22.21 19.59 23.39
CA ALA A 118 22.15 20.64 22.38
C ALA A 118 21.75 22.01 22.96
N LEU A 119 20.94 22.05 24.02
CA LEU A 119 20.51 23.28 24.66
C LEU A 119 21.67 24.00 25.39
N PRO A 120 21.68 25.34 25.45
CA PRO A 120 22.60 26.10 26.29
C PRO A 120 22.04 26.25 27.71
N LEU A 121 22.93 26.18 28.71
CA LEU A 121 22.69 26.87 29.99
C LEU A 121 22.66 28.39 29.72
N LEU A 122 21.55 29.04 30.07
CA LEU A 122 21.15 30.39 29.67
C LEU A 122 21.34 31.47 30.75
N LEU A 123 21.45 31.13 32.04
CA LEU A 123 21.55 32.13 33.12
C LEU A 123 22.77 33.04 32.96
N ARG A 124 23.90 32.48 32.52
CA ARG A 124 25.13 33.22 32.15
C ARG A 124 24.95 34.21 30.99
N TYR A 125 23.81 34.19 30.29
CA TYR A 125 23.45 35.11 29.22
C TYR A 125 22.24 35.99 29.57
N GLN A 126 21.76 36.02 30.83
CA GLN A 126 20.55 36.77 31.19
C GLN A 126 20.63 38.27 30.81
N ASP A 127 21.78 38.92 31.00
CA ASP A 127 21.97 40.33 30.63
C ASP A 127 22.09 40.56 29.12
N LEU A 128 22.43 39.53 28.34
CA LEU A 128 22.41 39.57 26.87
C LEU A 128 20.97 39.78 26.36
N PHE A 129 20.00 39.08 26.95
CA PHE A 129 18.58 39.22 26.61
C PHE A 129 17.97 40.54 27.14
N ARG A 130 18.52 41.11 28.22
CA ARG A 130 18.13 42.45 28.71
C ARG A 130 18.65 43.59 27.82
N THR A 131 19.84 43.42 27.23
CA THR A 131 20.52 44.47 26.45
C THR A 131 20.28 44.38 24.94
N LYS A 132 20.03 43.18 24.39
CA LYS A 132 19.78 42.94 22.96
C LYS A 132 18.41 42.30 22.75
N SER A 133 17.39 43.12 22.54
CA SER A 133 15.99 42.67 22.36
C SER A 133 15.81 41.64 21.24
N HIS A 134 16.61 41.70 20.16
CA HIS A 134 16.59 40.73 19.07
C HIS A 134 16.97 39.31 19.50
N MET A 135 17.71 39.14 20.60
CA MET A 135 18.07 37.81 21.12
C MET A 135 16.86 37.08 21.76
N ILE A 136 15.82 37.82 22.16
CA ILE A 136 14.55 37.24 22.63
C ILE A 136 13.84 36.48 21.49
N ARG A 137 14.03 36.90 20.22
CA ARG A 137 13.53 36.16 19.05
C ARG A 137 14.22 34.80 18.89
N VAL A 138 15.51 34.69 19.23
CA VAL A 138 16.25 33.41 19.19
C VAL A 138 15.73 32.43 20.24
N LEU A 139 15.37 32.92 21.44
CA LEU A 139 14.68 32.11 22.44
C LEU A 139 13.33 31.61 21.92
N ALA A 140 12.47 32.50 21.42
CA ALA A 140 11.16 32.11 20.87
C ALA A 140 11.28 31.04 19.76
N LEU A 141 12.30 31.14 18.91
CA LEU A 141 12.62 30.12 17.90
C LEU A 141 13.08 28.79 18.53
N MET A 142 13.97 28.79 19.53
CA MET A 142 14.35 27.55 20.23
C MET A 142 13.16 26.85 20.89
N TYR A 143 12.20 27.62 21.42
CA TYR A 143 10.97 27.08 21.99
C TYR A 143 10.09 26.37 20.93
N GLU A 144 10.02 26.91 19.73
CA GLU A 144 9.35 26.30 18.57
C GLU A 144 9.99 24.95 18.16
N ASP A 145 11.33 24.82 18.21
CA ASP A 145 12.00 23.52 18.01
C ASP A 145 11.63 22.50 19.10
N ILE A 146 11.65 22.92 20.37
CA ILE A 146 11.29 22.06 21.52
C ILE A 146 9.85 21.57 21.39
N LEU A 147 8.90 22.47 21.09
CA LEU A 147 7.49 22.08 20.87
C LEU A 147 7.31 21.22 19.61
N THR A 148 8.11 21.42 18.56
CA THR A 148 8.10 20.56 17.36
C THR A 148 8.54 19.14 17.70
N PHE A 149 9.62 18.97 18.47
CA PHE A 149 10.07 17.68 19.00
C PHE A 149 9.00 17.01 19.87
N GLN A 150 8.44 17.76 20.84
CA GLN A 150 7.34 17.28 21.69
C GLN A 150 6.13 16.80 20.88
N ARG A 151 5.72 17.57 19.86
CA ARG A 151 4.55 17.28 19.01
C ARG A 151 4.71 15.97 18.23
N ILE A 152 5.92 15.67 17.75
CA ILE A 152 6.21 14.42 17.03
C ILE A 152 6.11 13.23 17.99
N ILE A 153 6.75 13.32 19.17
CA ILE A 153 6.81 12.21 20.13
C ILE A 153 5.46 11.96 20.80
N LEU A 154 4.69 13.01 21.14
CA LEU A 154 3.32 12.88 21.67
C LEU A 154 2.38 12.20 20.68
N ARG A 155 2.32 12.67 19.42
CA ARG A 155 1.47 12.07 18.38
C ARG A 155 1.77 10.61 18.10
N TYR A 156 2.98 10.15 18.42
CA TYR A 156 3.37 8.76 18.33
C TYR A 156 2.87 7.95 19.53
N PHE A 157 3.25 8.32 20.76
CA PHE A 157 2.89 7.56 21.97
C PHE A 157 1.44 7.75 22.45
N GLN A 158 0.64 8.61 21.81
CA GLN A 158 -0.80 8.72 22.02
C GLN A 158 -1.65 7.77 21.14
N GLN A 159 -1.03 6.99 20.24
CA GLN A 159 -1.72 6.01 19.37
C GLN A 159 -2.10 4.75 20.16
N PRO A 160 -3.30 4.15 19.97
CA PRO A 160 -3.74 2.98 20.73
C PRO A 160 -2.76 1.80 20.66
N LEU A 161 -2.24 1.47 19.46
CA LEU A 161 -1.36 0.32 19.23
C LEU A 161 0.14 0.67 19.21
N TRP A 162 0.58 1.81 19.77
CA TRP A 162 1.99 2.24 19.71
C TRP A 162 2.97 1.16 20.18
N GLN A 163 2.57 0.34 21.16
CA GLN A 163 3.37 -0.76 21.71
C GLN A 163 3.61 -1.87 20.67
N THR A 164 2.57 -2.26 19.93
CA THR A 164 2.60 -3.32 18.91
C THR A 164 3.43 -2.90 17.70
N VAL A 165 3.35 -1.63 17.30
CA VAL A 165 4.07 -1.11 16.13
C VAL A 165 5.49 -0.60 16.45
N PHE A 166 5.91 -0.64 17.73
CA PHE A 166 7.06 0.13 18.22
C PHE A 166 8.37 -0.16 17.47
N SER A 167 8.78 -1.43 17.41
CA SER A 167 10.07 -1.86 16.85
C SER A 167 10.26 -1.49 15.37
N GLU A 168 9.16 -1.23 14.67
CA GLU A 168 9.11 -1.11 13.23
C GLU A 168 8.87 0.35 12.79
N SER A 169 7.93 1.05 13.43
CA SER A 169 7.60 2.43 13.10
C SER A 169 8.51 3.45 13.79
N TRP A 170 9.04 3.17 14.99
CA TRP A 170 9.85 4.14 15.75
C TRP A 170 11.09 4.63 15.00
N LYS A 171 11.74 3.76 14.21
CA LYS A 171 12.89 4.13 13.37
C LYS A 171 12.57 5.27 12.38
N THR A 172 11.34 5.31 11.86
CA THR A 172 10.84 6.37 10.95
C THR A 172 10.41 7.63 11.72
N CYS A 173 10.06 7.50 13.00
CA CYS A 173 9.81 8.64 13.89
C CYS A 173 11.14 9.32 14.30
N LYS A 174 12.10 8.53 14.77
CA LYS A 174 13.43 8.95 15.27
C LYS A 174 14.29 9.64 14.21
N SER A 175 14.12 9.30 12.93
CA SER A 175 14.86 9.94 11.83
C SER A 175 14.59 11.45 11.69
N ARG A 176 13.52 11.98 12.29
CA ARG A 176 13.16 13.40 12.29
C ARG A 176 13.89 14.22 13.37
N PHE A 177 14.46 13.59 14.39
CA PHE A 177 15.08 14.30 15.51
C PHE A 177 16.42 14.99 15.17
N PRO A 178 17.32 14.44 14.33
CA PRO A 178 18.61 15.07 14.01
C PRO A 178 18.49 16.47 13.42
N GLY A 179 17.48 16.75 12.59
CA GLY A 179 17.22 18.10 12.05
C GLY A 179 16.86 19.10 13.17
N ILE A 180 16.00 18.70 14.11
CA ILE A 180 15.60 19.55 15.24
C ILE A 180 16.78 19.79 16.19
N ILE A 181 17.55 18.74 16.51
CA ILE A 181 18.77 18.83 17.34
C ILE A 181 19.79 19.79 16.69
N ARG A 182 19.96 19.72 15.37
CA ARG A 182 20.82 20.61 14.57
C ARG A 182 20.34 22.08 14.64
N ASN A 183 19.03 22.32 14.52
CA ASN A 183 18.44 23.67 14.64
C ASN A 183 18.68 24.27 16.03
N ILE A 184 18.46 23.50 17.10
CA ILE A 184 18.71 23.92 18.49
C ILE A 184 20.20 24.25 18.69
N ALA A 185 21.11 23.41 18.20
CA ALA A 185 22.55 23.65 18.29
C ALA A 185 23.01 24.90 17.51
N GLN A 186 22.43 25.17 16.34
CA GLN A 186 22.68 26.41 15.58
C GLN A 186 22.16 27.64 16.33
N ARG A 187 20.94 27.57 16.90
CA ARG A 187 20.34 28.67 17.67
C ARG A 187 21.08 28.94 18.99
N ARG A 188 21.62 27.90 19.63
CA ARG A 188 22.62 28.00 20.70
C ARG A 188 23.87 28.75 20.23
N SER A 189 24.43 28.40 19.08
CA SER A 189 25.63 29.08 18.54
C SER A 189 25.39 30.58 18.30
N LEU A 190 24.20 30.98 17.85
CA LEU A 190 23.82 32.40 17.73
C LEU A 190 23.84 33.14 19.08
N ILE A 191 23.42 32.48 20.16
CA ILE A 191 23.47 33.04 21.53
C ILE A 191 24.91 33.12 22.05
N GLU A 192 25.67 32.01 21.94
CA GLU A 192 27.06 31.94 22.42
C GLU A 192 28.00 32.90 21.67
N SER A 193 27.71 33.23 20.40
CA SER A 193 28.44 34.22 19.59
C SER A 193 27.86 35.65 19.65
N GLN A 194 26.74 35.86 20.34
CA GLN A 194 26.00 37.14 20.41
C GLN A 194 25.64 37.77 19.05
N ALA A 195 25.18 36.95 18.11
CA ALA A 195 25.01 37.28 16.69
C ALA A 195 24.23 38.57 16.37
N SER A 196 24.52 39.14 15.19
CA SER A 196 23.77 40.27 14.61
C SER A 196 22.38 39.84 14.13
N PRO A 197 21.42 40.78 14.00
CA PRO A 197 20.12 40.49 13.39
C PRO A 197 20.21 39.88 11.98
N SER A 198 21.16 40.34 11.15
CA SER A 198 21.38 39.76 9.81
C SER A 198 21.75 38.27 9.90
N ARG A 199 22.72 37.92 10.75
CA ARG A 199 23.20 36.55 10.90
C ARG A 199 22.16 35.61 11.51
N ILE A 200 21.23 36.15 12.30
CA ILE A 200 20.09 35.41 12.85
C ILE A 200 19.07 35.11 11.74
N GLU A 201 18.80 36.05 10.84
CA GLU A 201 17.88 35.85 9.72
C GLU A 201 18.49 34.92 8.65
N GLU A 202 19.77 35.07 8.30
CA GLU A 202 20.52 34.13 7.43
C GLU A 202 20.38 32.67 7.90
N VAL A 203 20.57 32.42 9.21
CA VAL A 203 20.46 31.08 9.80
C VAL A 203 19.00 30.63 9.87
N ARG A 204 18.04 31.56 10.05
CA ARG A 204 16.61 31.24 10.00
C ARG A 204 16.17 30.81 8.60
N GLU A 205 16.58 31.52 7.55
CA GLU A 205 16.29 31.17 6.16
C GLU A 205 16.89 29.82 5.80
N HIS A 206 18.14 29.57 6.16
CA HIS A 206 18.79 28.26 5.98
C HIS A 206 18.06 27.13 6.73
N ILE A 207 17.62 27.35 7.98
CA ILE A 207 16.83 26.36 8.73
C ILE A 207 15.47 26.14 8.05
N GLN A 208 14.83 27.20 7.54
CA GLN A 208 13.53 27.10 6.89
C GLN A 208 13.60 26.32 5.56
N HIS A 209 14.61 26.58 4.72
CA HIS A 209 14.85 25.80 3.51
C HIS A 209 15.17 24.33 3.83
N SER A 210 16.09 24.10 4.78
CA SER A 210 16.46 22.75 5.22
C SER A 210 15.28 21.95 5.79
N ARG A 211 14.33 22.60 6.48
CA ARG A 211 13.09 21.95 6.94
C ARG A 211 12.18 21.60 5.75
N GLN A 212 12.02 22.50 4.78
CA GLN A 212 11.21 22.24 3.57
C GLN A 212 11.80 21.13 2.69
N ASP A 213 13.12 20.92 2.71
CA ASP A 213 13.77 19.80 2.03
C ASP A 213 13.58 18.48 2.79
N GLU A 214 13.81 18.48 4.12
CA GLU A 214 13.58 17.31 4.99
C GLU A 214 12.10 16.87 4.99
N GLU A 215 11.15 17.81 4.90
CA GLU A 215 9.71 17.50 4.77
C GLU A 215 9.36 16.95 3.39
N ARG A 216 9.90 17.50 2.29
CA ARG A 216 9.71 16.96 0.94
C ARG A 216 10.27 15.54 0.78
N GLU A 217 11.49 15.29 1.26
CA GLU A 217 12.08 13.94 1.21
C GLU A 217 11.26 12.94 2.05
N PHE A 218 10.76 13.36 3.23
CA PHE A 218 9.92 12.52 4.07
C PHE A 218 8.56 12.19 3.42
N ASP A 219 7.93 13.17 2.77
CA ASP A 219 6.65 12.96 2.08
C ASP A 219 6.83 12.11 0.81
N GLU A 220 7.91 12.29 0.04
CA GLU A 220 8.25 11.41 -1.09
C GLU A 220 8.48 9.96 -0.63
N GLN A 221 9.26 9.75 0.44
CA GLN A 221 9.44 8.42 1.04
C GLN A 221 8.12 7.83 1.55
N THR A 222 7.24 8.66 2.11
CA THR A 222 5.92 8.24 2.64
C THR A 222 5.00 7.82 1.50
N LEU A 223 4.87 8.64 0.46
CA LEU A 223 4.12 8.33 -0.76
C LEU A 223 4.65 7.06 -1.44
N GLN A 224 5.97 6.86 -1.49
CA GLN A 224 6.55 5.65 -2.09
C GLN A 224 6.25 4.39 -1.27
N ARG A 225 6.23 4.47 0.07
CA ARG A 225 5.77 3.36 0.93
C ARG A 225 4.27 3.10 0.73
N ILE A 226 3.43 4.14 0.63
CA ILE A 226 1.98 4.00 0.35
C ILE A 226 1.77 3.29 -1.00
N ARG A 227 2.43 3.75 -2.08
CA ARG A 227 2.40 3.09 -3.40
C ARG A 227 2.81 1.62 -3.31
N ASN A 228 3.88 1.30 -2.59
CA ASN A 228 4.33 -0.08 -2.42
C ASN A 228 3.30 -0.96 -1.69
N VAL A 229 2.66 -0.45 -0.63
CA VAL A 229 1.57 -1.16 0.06
C VAL A 229 0.34 -1.33 -0.83
N LEU A 230 -0.10 -0.29 -1.53
CA LEU A 230 -1.27 -0.37 -2.43
C LEU A 230 -1.02 -1.31 -3.61
N ASN A 231 0.20 -1.37 -4.15
CA ASN A 231 0.59 -2.35 -5.19
C ASN A 231 0.58 -3.81 -4.69
N TRP A 232 0.79 -4.03 -3.39
CA TRP A 232 0.72 -5.35 -2.74
C TRP A 232 -0.70 -5.74 -2.33
N LEU A 233 -1.49 -4.80 -1.80
CA LEU A 233 -2.90 -5.02 -1.50
C LEU A 233 -3.73 -5.21 -2.79
N ARG A 234 -3.41 -4.48 -3.86
CA ARG A 234 -4.23 -4.32 -5.09
C ARG A 234 -5.72 -4.14 -4.79
N PRO A 235 -6.10 -3.09 -4.04
CA PRO A 235 -7.50 -2.82 -3.72
C PRO A 235 -8.30 -2.58 -5.01
N THR A 236 -9.56 -2.99 -5.01
CA THR A 236 -10.46 -2.75 -6.14
C THR A 236 -10.90 -1.29 -6.13
N ASN A 237 -10.86 -0.62 -7.29
CA ASN A 237 -11.28 0.78 -7.38
C ASN A 237 -12.82 0.90 -7.30
N ILE A 238 -13.32 1.00 -6.07
CA ILE A 238 -14.73 1.19 -5.72
C ILE A 238 -15.14 2.66 -5.66
N ASP A 239 -14.18 3.59 -5.67
CA ASP A 239 -14.46 5.03 -5.59
C ASP A 239 -15.13 5.56 -6.87
N VAL A 240 -14.84 4.93 -8.01
CA VAL A 240 -15.55 5.17 -9.28
C VAL A 240 -17.03 4.78 -9.19
N ASP A 241 -17.37 3.69 -8.48
CA ASP A 241 -18.78 3.34 -8.24
C ASP A 241 -19.44 4.39 -7.32
N GLN A 242 -18.78 4.76 -6.22
CA GLN A 242 -19.30 5.77 -5.29
C GLN A 242 -19.50 7.14 -5.97
N ALA A 243 -18.57 7.56 -6.82
CA ALA A 243 -18.68 8.80 -7.59
C ALA A 243 -19.89 8.76 -8.54
N ALA A 244 -20.03 7.70 -9.34
CA ALA A 244 -21.16 7.53 -10.26
C ALA A 244 -22.52 7.44 -9.53
N LEU A 245 -22.56 6.86 -8.33
CA LEU A 245 -23.76 6.79 -7.49
C LEU A 245 -24.14 8.14 -6.87
N VAL A 246 -23.15 8.99 -6.54
CA VAL A 246 -23.36 10.38 -6.08
C VAL A 246 -23.81 11.26 -7.24
N GLU A 247 -23.17 11.17 -8.40
CA GLU A 247 -23.54 11.86 -9.63
C GLU A 247 -24.99 11.51 -10.05
N ALA A 248 -25.34 10.22 -10.04
CA ALA A 248 -26.71 9.77 -10.32
C ALA A 248 -27.76 10.21 -9.28
N ARG A 249 -27.35 10.76 -8.14
CA ARG A 249 -28.21 11.43 -7.13
C ARG A 249 -28.22 12.95 -7.23
N ALA A 250 -27.37 13.59 -8.06
CA ALA A 250 -27.25 15.05 -8.10
C ALA A 250 -28.57 15.75 -8.48
N ASP A 251 -29.28 15.21 -9.46
CA ASP A 251 -30.64 15.62 -9.87
C ASP A 251 -31.71 15.37 -8.78
N TYR A 252 -31.42 14.53 -7.79
CA TYR A 252 -32.39 13.91 -6.88
C TYR A 252 -31.91 13.85 -5.40
N PRO A 253 -31.46 14.97 -4.80
CA PRO A 253 -30.71 14.98 -3.54
C PRO A 253 -31.49 14.50 -2.30
N ASP A 254 -32.82 14.49 -2.36
CA ASP A 254 -33.68 13.98 -1.27
C ASP A 254 -33.84 12.45 -1.27
N THR A 255 -33.39 11.76 -2.31
CA THR A 255 -33.63 10.31 -2.49
C THR A 255 -33.04 9.52 -1.34
N GLY A 256 -33.86 8.72 -0.65
CA GLY A 256 -33.42 7.89 0.48
C GLY A 256 -33.38 8.58 1.84
N GLN A 257 -33.79 9.86 1.95
CA GLN A 257 -33.84 10.59 3.24
C GLN A 257 -34.66 9.84 4.31
N TRP A 258 -35.73 9.16 3.92
CA TRP A 258 -36.62 8.38 4.80
C TRP A 258 -35.86 7.32 5.63
N LEU A 259 -34.70 6.83 5.16
CA LEU A 259 -33.88 5.90 5.93
C LEU A 259 -33.33 6.56 7.21
N PHE A 260 -33.07 7.87 7.20
CA PHE A 260 -32.63 8.64 8.38
C PHE A 260 -33.80 9.09 9.27
N GLU A 261 -35.04 8.96 8.78
CA GLU A 261 -36.27 9.14 9.57
C GLU A 261 -36.68 7.85 10.31
N ASN A 262 -36.28 6.68 9.80
CA ASN A 262 -36.46 5.39 10.46
C ASN A 262 -35.78 5.36 11.84
N THR A 263 -36.53 5.04 12.90
CA THR A 263 -36.03 5.08 14.28
C THR A 263 -34.83 4.18 14.52
N LEU A 264 -34.90 2.91 14.11
CA LEU A 264 -33.81 1.95 14.27
C LEU A 264 -32.56 2.38 13.51
N PHE A 265 -32.70 2.86 12.26
CA PHE A 265 -31.54 3.34 11.52
C PHE A 265 -30.92 4.57 12.17
N LYS A 266 -31.74 5.53 12.60
CA LYS A 266 -31.31 6.78 13.23
C LYS A 266 -30.54 6.54 14.53
N GLU A 267 -31.03 5.64 15.37
CA GLU A 267 -30.39 5.24 16.62
C GLU A 267 -29.13 4.39 16.38
N TRP A 268 -29.09 3.56 15.33
CA TRP A 268 -27.85 2.87 14.91
C TRP A 268 -26.84 3.85 14.29
N PHE A 269 -27.27 4.84 13.53
CA PHE A 269 -26.37 5.73 12.78
C PHE A 269 -25.75 6.83 13.66
N ASP A 270 -26.45 7.29 14.69
CA ASP A 270 -25.96 8.33 15.60
C ASP A 270 -25.02 7.73 16.68
N PRO A 271 -23.77 8.20 16.82
CA PRO A 271 -22.84 7.68 17.83
C PRO A 271 -23.23 8.02 19.27
N ARG A 272 -24.26 8.86 19.49
CA ARG A 272 -24.78 9.20 20.83
C ARG A 272 -25.71 8.14 21.43
N TYR A 273 -26.04 7.09 20.67
CA TYR A 273 -26.89 5.97 21.10
C TYR A 273 -26.03 4.67 21.14
N PRO A 274 -25.32 4.42 22.25
CA PRO A 274 -24.38 3.29 22.37
C PRO A 274 -25.06 1.93 22.60
N THR A 275 -26.38 1.90 22.84
CA THR A 275 -27.11 0.69 23.28
C THR A 275 -27.62 -0.21 22.16
N ILE A 276 -27.49 0.18 20.89
CA ILE A 276 -27.90 -0.66 19.76
C ILE A 276 -26.69 -1.47 19.27
N PRO A 277 -26.82 -2.81 19.10
CA PRO A 277 -25.73 -3.64 18.61
C PRO A 277 -25.16 -3.14 17.29
N PRO A 278 -23.83 -3.29 17.07
CA PRO A 278 -23.19 -2.46 16.05
C PRO A 278 -23.38 -2.98 14.62
N LEU A 279 -23.90 -4.20 14.46
CA LEU A 279 -24.29 -4.82 13.19
C LEU A 279 -25.77 -4.56 12.88
N LEU A 280 -26.04 -4.01 11.71
CA LEU A 280 -27.39 -3.77 11.18
C LEU A 280 -27.53 -4.41 9.79
N TRP A 281 -28.62 -5.15 9.58
CA TRP A 281 -28.93 -5.74 8.26
C TRP A 281 -30.05 -4.96 7.55
N LEU A 282 -29.72 -4.23 6.49
CA LEU A 282 -30.68 -3.60 5.60
C LEU A 282 -31.01 -4.56 4.44
N ASN A 283 -32.24 -5.01 4.35
CA ASN A 283 -32.65 -6.02 3.38
C ASN A 283 -33.90 -5.64 2.60
N GLY A 284 -34.11 -6.36 1.50
CA GLY A 284 -35.32 -6.26 0.69
C GLY A 284 -35.26 -7.23 -0.47
N ILE A 285 -36.43 -7.52 -1.04
CA ILE A 285 -36.62 -8.16 -2.35
C ILE A 285 -35.65 -7.52 -3.40
N PRO A 286 -35.18 -8.24 -4.43
CA PRO A 286 -34.52 -7.60 -5.57
C PRO A 286 -35.39 -6.47 -6.13
N GLY A 287 -34.89 -5.23 -6.11
CA GLY A 287 -35.66 -4.04 -6.49
C GLY A 287 -36.74 -3.58 -5.50
N ALA A 288 -36.66 -3.94 -4.21
CA ALA A 288 -37.73 -3.77 -3.19
C ALA A 288 -38.46 -2.41 -3.13
N GLY A 289 -39.47 -2.28 -3.98
CA GLY A 289 -40.74 -1.64 -3.66
C GLY A 289 -41.82 -2.41 -4.41
N ASN A 290 -42.69 -3.13 -3.69
CA ASN A 290 -43.72 -3.96 -4.31
C ASN A 290 -45.02 -3.92 -3.52
N ASP A 291 -46.04 -3.26 -4.06
CA ASP A 291 -47.23 -4.01 -4.49
C ASP A 291 -47.94 -3.28 -5.66
N PHE A 292 -48.70 -4.04 -6.45
CA PHE A 292 -49.76 -3.58 -7.35
C PHE A 292 -49.50 -2.41 -8.34
N MET A 293 -48.38 -2.45 -9.09
CA MET A 293 -48.41 -2.21 -10.56
C MET A 293 -47.09 -2.45 -11.31
N PHE A 294 -45.93 -2.53 -10.64
CA PHE A 294 -44.63 -2.75 -11.28
C PHE A 294 -43.80 -3.77 -10.48
N GLN A 295 -43.78 -5.05 -10.90
CA GLN A 295 -43.16 -6.09 -10.06
C GLN A 295 -41.64 -5.95 -9.81
N HIS A 296 -40.90 -5.14 -10.60
CA HIS A 296 -39.55 -4.72 -10.21
C HIS A 296 -39.21 -3.27 -10.63
N PRO A 297 -39.12 -2.34 -9.67
CA PRO A 297 -38.26 -1.17 -9.73
C PRO A 297 -36.76 -1.57 -9.77
N PRO A 298 -35.82 -0.66 -10.11
CA PRO A 298 -34.41 -1.01 -10.27
C PRO A 298 -33.73 -1.33 -8.93
N SER A 299 -32.94 -2.41 -8.86
CA SER A 299 -32.16 -2.81 -7.67
C SER A 299 -31.21 -1.74 -7.13
N ARG A 300 -30.92 -0.70 -7.92
CA ARG A 300 -30.13 0.47 -7.52
C ARG A 300 -30.64 1.10 -6.23
N CYS A 301 -31.91 0.97 -5.83
CA CYS A 301 -32.41 1.50 -4.55
C CYS A 301 -31.54 1.11 -3.34
N LYS A 302 -31.05 -0.14 -3.25
CA LYS A 302 -30.18 -0.57 -2.14
C LYS A 302 -28.79 0.05 -2.21
N THR A 303 -28.14 -0.01 -3.37
CA THR A 303 -26.82 0.59 -3.63
C THR A 303 -26.81 2.12 -3.54
N VAL A 304 -27.92 2.78 -3.88
CA VAL A 304 -28.12 4.23 -3.74
C VAL A 304 -28.27 4.62 -2.27
N LEU A 305 -29.01 3.83 -1.48
CA LEU A 305 -29.04 4.00 -0.01
C LEU A 305 -27.66 3.75 0.60
N ALA A 306 -26.93 2.70 0.18
CA ALA A 306 -25.57 2.43 0.62
C ALA A 306 -24.65 3.64 0.39
N SER A 307 -24.67 4.18 -0.82
CA SER A 307 -23.89 5.36 -1.23
C SER A 307 -24.30 6.64 -0.49
N LEU A 308 -25.58 6.81 -0.16
CA LEU A 308 -26.09 7.91 0.68
C LEU A 308 -25.60 7.76 2.13
N VAL A 309 -25.62 6.54 2.69
CA VAL A 309 -25.11 6.27 4.05
C VAL A 309 -23.60 6.51 4.12
N VAL A 310 -22.83 6.13 3.10
CA VAL A 310 -21.41 6.50 2.97
C VAL A 310 -21.23 8.03 2.97
N GLN A 311 -22.00 8.75 2.14
CA GLN A 311 -21.94 10.20 2.05
C GLN A 311 -22.28 10.88 3.39
N LYS A 312 -23.33 10.44 4.08
CA LYS A 312 -23.71 10.97 5.41
C LYS A 312 -22.73 10.58 6.51
N ALA A 313 -22.13 9.39 6.47
CA ALA A 313 -21.10 9.02 7.43
C ALA A 313 -19.84 9.89 7.27
N GLN A 314 -19.53 10.33 6.05
CA GLN A 314 -18.40 11.23 5.76
C GLN A 314 -18.61 12.67 6.27
N GLU A 315 -19.87 13.08 6.49
CA GLU A 315 -20.27 14.39 7.06
C GLU A 315 -20.16 14.44 8.60
N LEU A 316 -20.05 13.29 9.29
CA LEU A 316 -20.06 13.19 10.76
C LEU A 316 -18.87 13.89 11.43
N LYS A 317 -19.08 14.34 12.68
CA LYS A 317 -18.07 15.05 13.50
C LYS A 317 -18.06 14.51 14.94
N PRO A 318 -16.91 14.07 15.49
CA PRO A 318 -15.61 13.92 14.83
C PRO A 318 -15.68 12.93 13.66
N LYS A 319 -14.86 13.14 12.61
CA LYS A 319 -14.95 12.36 11.38
C LYS A 319 -14.48 10.91 11.62
N PRO A 320 -15.34 9.90 11.41
CA PRO A 320 -14.94 8.49 11.55
C PRO A 320 -14.17 8.02 10.31
N ALA A 321 -13.58 6.82 10.40
CA ALA A 321 -13.22 6.05 9.22
C ALA A 321 -14.52 5.59 8.54
N VAL A 322 -14.74 6.00 7.29
CA VAL A 322 -15.89 5.52 6.49
C VAL A 322 -15.34 4.60 5.44
N LEU A 323 -15.68 3.31 5.57
CA LEU A 323 -15.22 2.25 4.69
C LEU A 323 -16.43 1.66 3.98
N TYR A 324 -16.29 1.36 2.70
CA TYR A 324 -17.33 0.72 1.90
C TYR A 324 -16.77 -0.40 1.04
N PHE A 325 -17.67 -1.29 0.60
CA PHE A 325 -17.40 -2.24 -0.46
C PHE A 325 -18.69 -2.55 -1.22
N TYR A 326 -18.60 -2.56 -2.55
CA TYR A 326 -19.69 -2.86 -3.46
C TYR A 326 -19.39 -4.20 -4.15
N CYS A 327 -19.96 -5.27 -3.64
CA CYS A 327 -19.80 -6.59 -4.23
C CYS A 327 -20.41 -6.64 -5.64
N LYS A 328 -19.88 -7.51 -6.53
CA LYS A 328 -20.43 -7.73 -7.87
C LYS A 328 -20.29 -9.19 -8.30
N HIS A 329 -21.36 -9.73 -8.90
CA HIS A 329 -21.46 -11.13 -9.30
C HIS A 329 -20.44 -11.51 -10.39
N GLU A 330 -19.99 -12.77 -10.38
CA GLU A 330 -18.97 -13.35 -11.29
C GLU A 330 -17.65 -12.55 -11.41
N ASN A 331 -17.34 -11.67 -10.44
CA ASN A 331 -16.16 -10.82 -10.47
C ASN A 331 -15.18 -11.18 -9.32
N PRO A 332 -14.05 -11.89 -9.61
CA PRO A 332 -13.06 -12.32 -8.61
C PRO A 332 -12.33 -11.19 -7.86
N GLU A 333 -12.54 -9.93 -8.21
CA GLU A 333 -12.04 -8.76 -7.48
C GLU A 333 -13.14 -8.10 -6.62
N ARG A 334 -14.35 -8.68 -6.58
CA ARG A 334 -15.55 -8.10 -5.95
C ARG A 334 -16.50 -9.11 -5.30
N ASP A 335 -16.21 -10.40 -5.35
CA ASP A 335 -17.13 -11.46 -4.89
C ASP A 335 -16.66 -12.21 -3.62
N ASN A 336 -15.48 -11.90 -3.09
CA ASN A 336 -14.81 -12.69 -2.05
C ASN A 336 -14.21 -11.85 -0.89
N PHE A 337 -14.01 -12.51 0.26
CA PHE A 337 -13.47 -11.94 1.49
C PHE A 337 -12.08 -11.29 1.30
N VAL A 338 -11.22 -11.90 0.47
CA VAL A 338 -9.86 -11.41 0.25
C VAL A 338 -9.87 -10.09 -0.53
N ALA A 339 -10.71 -9.95 -1.55
CA ALA A 339 -10.87 -8.70 -2.30
C ALA A 339 -11.50 -7.58 -1.46
N LEU A 340 -12.53 -7.91 -0.68
CA LEU A 340 -13.14 -7.01 0.30
C LEU A 340 -12.08 -6.51 1.30
N GLY A 341 -11.36 -7.43 1.96
CA GLY A 341 -10.39 -7.09 2.99
C GLY A 341 -9.22 -6.24 2.48
N ARG A 342 -8.68 -6.54 1.29
CA ARG A 342 -7.64 -5.71 0.64
C ARG A 342 -8.12 -4.28 0.38
N SER A 343 -9.40 -4.12 0.02
CA SER A 343 -10.01 -2.83 -0.26
C SER A 343 -10.33 -2.03 1.01
N LEU A 344 -10.72 -2.69 2.10
CA LEU A 344 -10.87 -2.05 3.42
C LEU A 344 -9.53 -1.64 4.03
N LEU A 345 -8.48 -2.46 3.89
CA LEU A 345 -7.12 -2.14 4.34
C LEU A 345 -6.57 -0.89 3.64
N ALA A 346 -6.83 -0.73 2.34
CA ALA A 346 -6.43 0.46 1.59
C ALA A 346 -7.18 1.73 2.04
N GLN A 347 -8.49 1.63 2.29
CA GLN A 347 -9.29 2.76 2.82
C GLN A 347 -8.84 3.15 4.24
N LEU A 348 -8.55 2.17 5.11
CA LEU A 348 -8.01 2.40 6.45
C LEU A 348 -6.63 3.07 6.41
N LEU A 349 -5.75 2.64 5.49
CA LEU A 349 -4.45 3.28 5.28
C LEU A 349 -4.58 4.74 4.83
N HIS A 350 -5.53 5.05 3.94
CA HIS A 350 -5.81 6.42 3.50
C HIS A 350 -6.39 7.30 4.62
N HIS A 351 -7.13 6.70 5.57
CA HIS A 351 -7.64 7.41 6.74
C HIS A 351 -6.58 7.62 7.84
N ASP A 352 -5.71 6.63 8.09
CA ASP A 352 -4.68 6.68 9.13
C ASP A 352 -3.31 6.17 8.63
N ASN A 353 -2.44 7.12 8.29
CA ASN A 353 -1.05 6.87 7.91
C ASN A 353 -0.21 6.23 9.03
N ALA A 354 -0.67 6.15 10.29
CA ALA A 354 0.05 5.42 11.34
C ALA A 354 0.15 3.91 11.06
N LEU A 355 -0.78 3.35 10.26
CA LEU A 355 -0.76 1.94 9.82
C LEU A 355 0.35 1.66 8.79
N LEU A 356 0.85 2.69 8.11
CA LEU A 356 1.76 2.57 6.98
C LEU A 356 3.05 1.78 7.26
N PRO A 357 3.80 1.99 8.37
CA PRO A 357 5.05 1.28 8.59
C PRO A 357 4.84 -0.23 8.78
N THR A 358 3.75 -0.62 9.45
CA THR A 358 3.37 -2.02 9.67
C THR A 358 2.92 -2.67 8.37
N PHE A 359 2.01 -2.05 7.62
CA PHE A 359 1.58 -2.60 6.33
C PHE A 359 2.73 -2.67 5.33
N TYR A 360 3.61 -1.67 5.31
CA TYR A 360 4.81 -1.67 4.45
C TYR A 360 5.77 -2.79 4.82
N GLN A 361 5.95 -3.07 6.12
CA GLN A 361 6.80 -4.17 6.53
C GLN A 361 6.18 -5.54 6.26
N GLU A 362 4.87 -5.73 6.48
CA GLU A 362 4.22 -6.99 6.12
C GLU A 362 4.21 -7.21 4.60
N ALA A 363 4.09 -6.15 3.79
CA ALA A 363 4.33 -6.21 2.34
C ALA A 363 5.79 -6.57 1.99
N CYS A 364 6.78 -6.21 2.82
CA CYS A 364 8.19 -6.58 2.61
C CYS A 364 8.55 -7.97 3.15
N ARG A 365 7.81 -8.48 4.15
CA ARG A 365 7.93 -9.83 4.72
C ARG A 365 7.16 -10.86 3.89
N SER A 366 6.08 -10.44 3.24
CA SER A 366 5.20 -11.32 2.48
C SER A 366 5.92 -11.91 1.26
N VAL A 367 5.67 -13.20 1.06
CA VAL A 367 6.11 -13.97 -0.11
C VAL A 367 5.17 -13.76 -1.32
N GLU A 368 4.03 -13.11 -1.11
CA GLU A 368 2.96 -12.98 -2.09
C GLU A 368 3.08 -11.66 -2.87
N THR A 369 3.11 -11.71 -4.22
CA THR A 369 3.11 -10.48 -5.07
C THR A 369 1.81 -9.68 -5.04
N VAL A 370 0.77 -10.28 -4.44
CA VAL A 370 -0.51 -9.69 -4.03
C VAL A 370 -0.87 -10.38 -2.72
N LEU A 371 -1.27 -9.65 -1.70
CA LEU A 371 -1.84 -10.25 -0.49
C LEU A 371 -2.99 -11.20 -0.89
N SER A 372 -2.86 -12.50 -0.64
CA SER A 372 -3.81 -13.52 -1.10
C SER A 372 -4.27 -14.47 0.02
N SER A 373 -3.40 -14.69 1.01
CA SER A 373 -3.68 -15.41 2.26
C SER A 373 -4.87 -14.80 3.02
N PRO A 374 -6.02 -15.51 3.15
CA PRO A 374 -7.17 -15.01 3.92
C PRO A 374 -6.84 -14.82 5.40
N LYS A 375 -5.89 -15.60 5.94
CA LYS A 375 -5.37 -15.42 7.30
C LYS A 375 -4.66 -14.07 7.43
N SER A 376 -3.72 -13.78 6.54
CA SER A 376 -2.93 -12.55 6.58
C SER A 376 -3.81 -11.30 6.39
N VAL A 377 -4.88 -11.39 5.58
CA VAL A 377 -5.92 -10.36 5.49
C VAL A 377 -6.63 -10.15 6.84
N LYS A 378 -7.05 -11.23 7.53
CA LYS A 378 -7.71 -11.15 8.84
C LYS A 378 -6.79 -10.57 9.91
N ASP A 379 -5.56 -11.04 10.00
CA ASP A 379 -4.58 -10.59 10.99
C ASP A 379 -4.30 -9.08 10.84
N LEU A 380 -4.15 -8.59 9.59
CA LEU A 380 -4.00 -7.16 9.29
C LEU A 380 -5.26 -6.34 9.58
N LEU A 381 -6.45 -6.84 9.26
CA LEU A 381 -7.70 -6.13 9.55
C LEU A 381 -7.95 -6.01 11.06
N ILE A 382 -7.64 -7.04 11.85
CA ILE A 382 -7.71 -6.99 13.32
C ILE A 382 -6.79 -5.90 13.87
N LEU A 383 -5.55 -5.80 13.37
CA LEU A 383 -4.61 -4.73 13.75
C LEU A 383 -5.12 -3.34 13.32
N ALA A 384 -5.64 -3.21 12.10
CA ALA A 384 -6.11 -1.93 11.55
C ALA A 384 -7.36 -1.42 12.27
N PHE A 385 -8.36 -2.28 12.48
CA PHE A 385 -9.52 -1.96 13.31
C PHE A 385 -9.15 -1.78 14.79
N GLY A 386 -8.09 -2.45 15.28
CA GLY A 386 -7.56 -2.23 16.63
C GLY A 386 -6.97 -0.83 16.84
N ASN A 387 -6.37 -0.20 15.82
CA ASN A 387 -5.92 1.19 15.90
C ASN A 387 -7.05 2.22 15.66
N CYS A 388 -8.14 1.79 15.01
CA CYS A 388 -9.22 2.69 14.61
C CYS A 388 -10.05 3.16 15.81
N ARG A 389 -10.28 4.49 15.89
CA ARG A 389 -11.07 5.12 16.95
C ARG A 389 -12.59 4.93 16.77
N SER A 390 -13.06 4.98 15.52
CA SER A 390 -14.49 4.90 15.18
C SER A 390 -14.63 4.62 13.68
N ALA A 391 -15.27 3.52 13.29
CA ALA A 391 -15.49 3.18 11.88
C ALA A 391 -16.96 2.93 11.54
N TYR A 392 -17.38 3.36 10.35
CA TYR A 392 -18.61 2.94 9.69
C TYR A 392 -18.23 2.08 8.48
N ILE A 393 -18.76 0.87 8.42
CA ILE A 393 -18.41 -0.16 7.42
C ILE A 393 -19.69 -0.51 6.64
N ILE A 394 -19.79 -0.11 5.37
CA ILE A 394 -20.97 -0.31 4.53
C ILE A 394 -20.66 -1.37 3.46
N LEU A 395 -21.30 -2.54 3.56
CA LEU A 395 -21.09 -3.66 2.64
C LEU A 395 -22.37 -3.92 1.83
N ASP A 396 -22.34 -3.61 0.54
CA ASP A 396 -23.49 -3.74 -0.38
C ASP A 396 -23.31 -4.88 -1.38
N GLY A 397 -24.43 -5.49 -1.79
CA GLY A 397 -24.46 -6.61 -2.73
C GLY A 397 -23.95 -7.93 -2.14
N LEU A 398 -24.02 -8.16 -0.82
CA LEU A 398 -23.45 -9.37 -0.19
C LEU A 398 -24.06 -10.69 -0.72
N ASP A 399 -25.24 -10.66 -1.33
CA ASP A 399 -25.84 -11.79 -2.04
C ASP A 399 -25.28 -12.07 -3.44
N GLU A 400 -24.53 -11.15 -4.04
CA GLU A 400 -23.82 -11.38 -5.30
C GLU A 400 -22.55 -12.24 -5.12
N CYS A 401 -22.03 -12.31 -3.89
CA CYS A 401 -20.92 -13.19 -3.50
C CYS A 401 -21.33 -14.68 -3.49
N PRO A 402 -20.46 -15.61 -3.92
CA PRO A 402 -20.61 -17.04 -3.65
C PRO A 402 -20.91 -17.30 -2.17
N ARG A 403 -21.87 -18.19 -1.89
CA ARG A 403 -22.43 -18.39 -0.54
C ARG A 403 -21.37 -18.63 0.54
N GLN A 404 -20.31 -19.37 0.22
CA GLN A 404 -19.22 -19.67 1.17
C GLN A 404 -18.38 -18.43 1.53
N GLU A 405 -18.19 -17.51 0.59
CA GLU A 405 -17.60 -16.19 0.85
C GLU A 405 -18.55 -15.31 1.65
N ARG A 406 -19.84 -15.25 1.28
CA ARG A 406 -20.88 -14.51 2.02
C ARG A 406 -20.93 -14.91 3.50
N GLN A 407 -20.93 -16.21 3.77
CA GLN A 407 -20.87 -16.76 5.14
C GLN A 407 -19.55 -16.43 5.85
N THR A 408 -18.42 -16.44 5.14
CA THR A 408 -17.10 -16.10 5.69
C THR A 408 -17.00 -14.62 6.07
N ILE A 409 -17.56 -13.72 5.24
CA ILE A 409 -17.65 -12.27 5.50
C ILE A 409 -18.56 -12.02 6.70
N ALA A 410 -19.80 -12.49 6.65
CA ALA A 410 -20.79 -12.27 7.70
C ALA A 410 -20.28 -12.75 9.07
N LYS A 411 -19.83 -14.01 9.15
CA LYS A 411 -19.31 -14.58 10.39
C LYS A 411 -18.11 -13.80 10.95
N TRP A 412 -17.12 -13.46 10.11
CA TRP A 412 -15.92 -12.79 10.60
C TRP A 412 -16.19 -11.37 11.13
N PHE A 413 -17.13 -10.64 10.52
CA PHE A 413 -17.55 -9.34 11.04
C PHE A 413 -18.40 -9.45 12.31
N THR A 414 -19.19 -10.52 12.48
CA THR A 414 -19.82 -10.85 13.78
C THR A 414 -18.76 -11.09 14.84
N GLU A 415 -17.79 -12.00 14.60
CA GLU A 415 -16.69 -12.30 15.53
C GLU A 415 -15.85 -11.05 15.88
N LEU A 416 -15.61 -10.15 14.92
CA LEU A 416 -14.89 -8.88 15.12
C LEU A 416 -15.64 -7.91 16.07
N VAL A 417 -16.97 -7.89 15.98
CA VAL A 417 -17.83 -6.96 16.73
C VAL A 417 -18.18 -7.52 18.12
N GLU A 418 -18.40 -8.83 18.23
CA GLU A 418 -18.55 -9.53 19.52
C GLU A 418 -17.25 -9.51 20.35
N GLY A 419 -16.09 -9.40 19.70
CA GLY A 419 -14.78 -9.26 20.35
C GLY A 419 -14.46 -7.85 20.88
N LEU A 420 -15.38 -6.89 20.80
CA LEU A 420 -15.20 -5.55 21.34
C LEU A 420 -15.43 -5.51 22.86
N SER A 421 -14.79 -4.55 23.55
CA SER A 421 -15.12 -4.24 24.95
C SER A 421 -16.48 -3.56 25.05
N ASN A 422 -17.32 -4.02 25.97
CA ASN A 422 -18.63 -3.44 26.28
C ASN A 422 -18.58 -1.94 26.67
N ASP A 423 -17.39 -1.41 26.98
CA ASP A 423 -17.15 0.00 27.31
C ASP A 423 -17.04 0.93 26.08
N GLU A 424 -16.89 0.41 24.86
CA GLU A 424 -16.79 1.19 23.60
C GLU A 424 -17.67 0.60 22.46
N PRO A 425 -18.99 0.42 22.64
CA PRO A 425 -19.87 -0.19 21.63
C PRO A 425 -20.04 0.64 20.34
N GLU A 426 -19.79 1.96 20.38
CA GLU A 426 -19.88 2.85 19.22
C GLU A 426 -18.66 2.75 18.26
N ARG A 427 -17.65 1.95 18.61
CA ARG A 427 -16.33 1.95 17.97
C ARG A 427 -16.30 1.40 16.54
N LEU A 428 -17.13 0.41 16.20
CA LEU A 428 -17.27 -0.13 14.85
C LEU A 428 -18.76 -0.32 14.55
N ARG A 429 -19.31 0.37 13.55
CA ARG A 429 -20.70 0.19 13.09
C ARG A 429 -20.72 -0.43 11.69
N CYS A 430 -21.35 -1.60 11.55
CA CYS A 430 -21.34 -2.42 10.34
C CYS A 430 -22.75 -2.51 9.73
N LEU A 431 -22.92 -2.00 8.51
CA LEU A 431 -24.15 -2.10 7.73
C LEU A 431 -23.98 -3.16 6.64
N PHE A 432 -24.73 -4.25 6.74
CA PHE A 432 -24.84 -5.26 5.70
C PHE A 432 -26.07 -4.98 4.84
N ILE A 433 -25.91 -4.98 3.51
CA ILE A 433 -26.99 -4.72 2.57
C ILE A 433 -27.08 -5.90 1.59
N SER A 434 -28.26 -6.52 1.50
CA SER A 434 -28.46 -7.70 0.65
C SER A 434 -29.91 -7.91 0.19
N GLN A 435 -30.15 -8.95 -0.60
CA GLN A 435 -31.47 -9.53 -0.83
C GLN A 435 -32.04 -10.20 0.43
N ASP A 436 -33.36 -10.12 0.61
CA ASP A 436 -34.16 -10.83 1.62
C ASP A 436 -34.50 -12.26 1.14
N ASP A 437 -33.47 -13.02 0.76
CA ASP A 437 -33.59 -14.35 0.17
C ASP A 437 -33.66 -15.48 1.24
N GLY A 438 -34.19 -16.64 0.89
CA GLY A 438 -34.41 -17.78 1.81
C GLY A 438 -33.12 -18.46 2.33
N ILE A 439 -31.97 -18.08 1.79
CA ILE A 439 -30.62 -18.45 2.20
C ILE A 439 -30.00 -17.29 3.02
N ALA A 440 -30.19 -16.03 2.61
CA ALA A 440 -29.75 -14.85 3.36
C ALA A 440 -30.38 -14.81 4.76
N ARG A 441 -31.67 -15.14 4.89
CA ARG A 441 -32.35 -15.31 6.20
C ARG A 441 -31.74 -16.40 7.10
N LYS A 442 -30.93 -17.31 6.55
CA LYS A 442 -30.19 -18.34 7.31
C LYS A 442 -28.78 -17.86 7.64
N ASP A 443 -28.10 -17.28 6.66
CA ASP A 443 -26.72 -16.81 6.79
C ASP A 443 -26.61 -15.54 7.67
N PHE A 444 -27.64 -14.69 7.70
CA PHE A 444 -27.79 -13.51 8.58
C PHE A 444 -28.82 -13.74 9.72
N GLY A 445 -29.28 -14.98 9.94
CA GLY A 445 -30.41 -15.28 10.82
C GLY A 445 -30.20 -14.98 12.30
N GLY A 446 -28.95 -14.82 12.74
CA GLY A 446 -28.57 -14.40 14.09
C GLY A 446 -28.43 -12.89 14.29
N LEU A 447 -28.77 -12.07 13.29
CA LEU A 447 -28.81 -10.61 13.44
C LEU A 447 -30.23 -10.17 13.85
N ASP A 448 -30.42 -9.91 15.14
CA ASP A 448 -31.70 -9.46 15.71
C ASP A 448 -32.18 -8.11 15.11
N TYR A 449 -31.22 -7.27 14.69
CA TYR A 449 -31.46 -5.91 14.22
C TYR A 449 -31.43 -5.84 12.69
N ARG A 450 -32.61 -5.69 12.08
CA ARG A 450 -32.79 -5.61 10.63
C ARG A 450 -33.83 -4.57 10.22
N ILE A 451 -33.59 -3.91 9.10
CA ILE A 451 -34.55 -3.03 8.43
C ILE A 451 -34.92 -3.68 7.11
N LYS A 452 -36.21 -3.93 6.90
CA LYS A 452 -36.74 -4.40 5.63
C LYS A 452 -37.36 -3.24 4.86
N ILE A 453 -36.79 -2.94 3.71
CA ILE A 453 -37.29 -1.92 2.77
C ILE A 453 -38.64 -2.37 2.19
N LYS A 454 -39.60 -1.45 2.13
CA LYS A 454 -40.96 -1.65 1.61
C LYS A 454 -41.26 -0.79 0.37
N ALA A 455 -42.47 -0.96 -0.17
CA ALA A 455 -42.96 -0.13 -1.28
C ALA A 455 -43.20 1.31 -0.86
N GLU A 456 -43.83 1.50 0.30
CA GLU A 456 -44.20 2.79 0.85
C GLU A 456 -42.99 3.72 1.03
N ASP A 457 -41.89 3.16 1.54
CA ASP A 457 -40.63 3.87 1.84
C ASP A 457 -40.07 4.58 0.59
N SER A 458 -40.04 3.88 -0.56
CA SER A 458 -39.46 4.39 -1.80
C SER A 458 -40.45 5.12 -2.73
N GLN A 459 -41.76 5.07 -2.44
CA GLN A 459 -42.80 5.58 -3.34
C GLN A 459 -42.67 7.09 -3.62
N ASN A 460 -42.25 7.88 -2.62
CA ASN A 460 -42.06 9.32 -2.76
C ASN A 460 -40.82 9.69 -3.58
N ASP A 461 -39.74 8.92 -3.46
CA ASP A 461 -38.52 9.08 -4.26
C ASP A 461 -38.80 8.77 -5.74
N ILE A 462 -39.55 7.69 -6.00
CA ILE A 462 -40.02 7.33 -7.34
C ILE A 462 -40.89 8.47 -7.91
N LYS A 463 -41.89 8.98 -7.16
CA LYS A 463 -42.72 10.11 -7.62
C LYS A 463 -41.91 11.38 -7.89
N LYS A 464 -40.87 11.69 -7.11
CA LYS A 464 -39.96 12.81 -7.40
C LYS A 464 -39.20 12.59 -8.70
N TYR A 465 -38.62 11.40 -8.89
CA TYR A 465 -37.94 11.00 -10.12
C TYR A 465 -38.85 11.15 -11.35
N CYS A 466 -40.03 10.54 -11.31
CA CYS A 466 -40.99 10.54 -12.42
C CYS A 466 -41.46 11.96 -12.81
N ARG A 467 -41.53 12.91 -11.87
CA ARG A 467 -41.90 14.31 -12.14
C ARG A 467 -40.82 15.11 -12.86
N VAL A 468 -39.56 14.97 -12.45
CA VAL A 468 -38.43 15.67 -13.10
C VAL A 468 -38.26 15.17 -14.54
N GLU A 469 -38.34 13.86 -14.73
CA GLU A 469 -38.33 13.26 -16.06
C GLU A 469 -39.54 13.69 -16.90
N ALA A 470 -40.77 13.68 -16.35
CA ALA A 470 -41.97 14.19 -17.03
C ALA A 470 -41.80 15.64 -17.54
N GLY A 471 -41.10 16.50 -16.78
CA GLY A 471 -40.74 17.85 -17.22
C GLY A 471 -39.90 17.89 -18.49
N LYS A 472 -38.88 17.02 -18.61
CA LYS A 472 -38.00 16.91 -19.80
C LYS A 472 -38.76 16.46 -21.07
N LEU A 473 -39.88 15.73 -20.90
CA LEU A 473 -40.77 15.41 -22.02
C LEU A 473 -41.71 16.55 -22.36
N LEU A 474 -42.12 17.37 -21.40
CA LEU A 474 -42.90 18.59 -21.65
C LEU A 474 -42.07 19.62 -22.47
N GLU A 475 -40.76 19.72 -22.21
CA GLU A 475 -39.80 20.53 -23.00
C GLU A 475 -39.70 20.07 -24.47
N THR A 476 -39.79 18.77 -24.74
CA THR A 476 -39.65 18.20 -26.10
C THR A 476 -40.99 17.98 -26.82
N HIS A 477 -42.09 17.82 -26.08
CA HIS A 477 -43.43 17.53 -26.57
C HIS A 477 -44.49 18.41 -25.86
N PRO A 478 -44.56 19.73 -26.14
CA PRO A 478 -45.35 20.70 -25.35
C PRO A 478 -46.88 20.58 -25.46
N SER A 479 -47.39 19.52 -26.09
CA SER A 479 -48.81 19.30 -26.40
C SER A 479 -49.41 18.04 -25.78
N LEU A 480 -48.70 17.37 -24.86
CA LEU A 480 -49.33 16.35 -24.01
C LEU A 480 -50.31 17.01 -23.01
N PRO A 481 -51.48 16.41 -22.75
CA PRO A 481 -52.37 16.86 -21.68
C PRO A 481 -51.74 16.73 -20.28
N ASP A 482 -51.94 17.73 -19.43
CA ASP A 482 -51.51 17.73 -18.02
C ASP A 482 -52.00 16.49 -17.25
N GLU A 483 -53.16 15.95 -17.61
CA GLU A 483 -53.74 14.75 -16.99
C GLU A 483 -52.88 13.50 -17.28
N LYS A 484 -52.40 13.33 -18.52
CA LYS A 484 -51.49 12.25 -18.90
C LYS A 484 -50.09 12.48 -18.34
N LEU A 485 -49.60 13.73 -18.30
CA LEU A 485 -48.33 14.07 -17.62
C LEU A 485 -48.37 13.76 -16.12
N ASN A 486 -49.48 14.04 -15.43
CA ASN A 486 -49.64 13.67 -14.02
C ASN A 486 -49.79 12.15 -13.82
N TRP A 487 -50.43 11.42 -14.74
CA TRP A 487 -50.46 9.96 -14.71
C TRP A 487 -49.04 9.38 -14.87
N ILE A 488 -48.31 9.81 -15.91
CA ILE A 488 -46.90 9.47 -16.16
C ILE A 488 -46.06 9.70 -14.88
N ALA A 489 -46.16 10.90 -14.31
CA ALA A 489 -45.38 11.34 -13.16
C ALA A 489 -45.71 10.63 -11.83
N ASN A 490 -46.75 9.78 -11.78
CA ASN A 490 -47.07 8.94 -10.63
C ASN A 490 -46.92 7.43 -10.90
N THR A 491 -46.63 7.02 -12.15
CA THR A 491 -46.70 5.62 -12.60
C THR A 491 -45.43 5.10 -13.29
N VAL A 492 -44.55 5.95 -13.83
CA VAL A 492 -43.54 5.53 -14.83
C VAL A 492 -42.12 5.42 -14.29
N ALA A 493 -41.66 4.20 -13.98
CA ALA A 493 -40.28 3.94 -13.53
C ALA A 493 -39.21 4.19 -14.62
N LYS A 494 -37.96 4.49 -14.19
CA LYS A 494 -36.80 4.88 -15.03
C LYS A 494 -36.55 4.05 -16.30
N LEU A 495 -36.72 2.73 -16.23
CA LEU A 495 -36.51 1.86 -17.40
C LEU A 495 -37.60 2.08 -18.47
N VAL A 496 -38.85 2.30 -18.04
CA VAL A 496 -39.97 2.58 -18.96
C VAL A 496 -39.88 4.02 -19.49
N TRP A 497 -39.37 4.96 -18.69
CA TRP A 497 -39.10 6.33 -19.11
C TRP A 497 -38.23 6.42 -20.37
N ALA A 498 -37.06 5.78 -20.33
CA ALA A 498 -36.12 5.72 -21.45
C ALA A 498 -36.63 4.88 -22.65
N ASN A 499 -37.82 4.27 -22.53
CA ASN A 499 -38.55 3.65 -23.63
C ASN A 499 -39.59 4.64 -24.20
N LEU A 500 -40.31 5.37 -23.36
CA LEU A 500 -41.35 6.34 -23.76
C LEU A 500 -40.77 7.57 -24.47
N SER A 501 -39.60 8.05 -24.05
CA SER A 501 -38.91 9.20 -24.67
C SER A 501 -38.43 8.96 -26.11
N CYS A 502 -38.50 7.71 -26.61
CA CYS A 502 -38.06 7.31 -27.94
C CYS A 502 -39.19 7.23 -28.98
N HIS A 503 -40.43 7.62 -28.63
CA HIS A 503 -41.55 7.61 -29.58
C HIS A 503 -41.50 8.78 -30.56
N THR A 504 -41.79 8.50 -31.83
CA THR A 504 -41.75 9.49 -32.93
C THR A 504 -43.06 10.26 -33.13
N SER A 505 -44.08 10.03 -32.30
CA SER A 505 -45.36 10.75 -32.36
C SER A 505 -46.11 10.67 -31.05
N ILE A 506 -46.83 11.75 -30.70
CA ILE A 506 -47.64 11.82 -29.47
C ILE A 506 -48.72 10.71 -29.47
N ALA A 507 -49.38 10.44 -30.59
CA ALA A 507 -50.42 9.40 -30.67
C ALA A 507 -49.92 7.98 -30.27
N ARG A 508 -48.69 7.60 -30.66
CA ARG A 508 -48.09 6.32 -30.24
C ARG A 508 -47.64 6.30 -28.78
N LEU A 509 -47.15 7.44 -28.29
CA LEU A 509 -46.85 7.62 -26.88
C LEU A 509 -48.13 7.48 -26.04
N GLU A 510 -49.22 8.13 -26.47
CA GLU A 510 -50.54 8.03 -25.84
C GLU A 510 -51.13 6.61 -25.88
N GLU A 511 -50.96 5.87 -26.98
CA GLU A 511 -51.37 4.47 -27.10
C GLU A 511 -50.60 3.56 -26.14
N GLU A 512 -49.27 3.70 -26.02
CA GLU A 512 -48.51 2.93 -25.03
C GLU A 512 -48.87 3.26 -23.58
N LEU A 513 -49.33 4.49 -23.31
CA LEU A 513 -49.72 4.98 -21.98
C LEU A 513 -51.11 4.51 -21.51
N GLU A 514 -51.90 3.83 -22.35
CA GLU A 514 -53.20 3.30 -21.92
C GLU A 514 -53.04 2.24 -20.80
N PRO A 515 -53.83 2.23 -19.71
CA PRO A 515 -53.61 1.33 -18.55
C PRO A 515 -53.68 -0.18 -18.83
N ASN A 516 -54.26 -0.56 -19.98
CA ASN A 516 -54.28 -1.94 -20.48
C ASN A 516 -53.08 -2.27 -21.38
N ILE A 517 -52.43 -1.24 -21.94
CA ILE A 517 -51.28 -1.33 -22.84
C ILE A 517 -49.97 -0.99 -22.10
N PHE A 518 -49.98 -0.39 -20.91
CA PHE A 518 -48.76 -0.10 -20.14
C PHE A 518 -48.14 -1.35 -19.49
N PRO A 519 -46.78 -1.49 -19.43
CA PRO A 519 -46.14 -2.67 -18.83
C PRO A 519 -46.34 -2.72 -17.31
N LYS A 520 -46.58 -3.92 -16.76
CA LYS A 520 -46.83 -4.15 -15.33
C LYS A 520 -45.67 -4.86 -14.61
N GLU A 521 -44.64 -5.25 -15.36
CA GLU A 521 -43.46 -5.97 -14.85
C GLU A 521 -42.18 -5.54 -15.60
N ILE A 522 -41.01 -5.66 -14.96
CA ILE A 522 -39.74 -5.29 -15.61
C ILE A 522 -39.40 -6.18 -16.80
N ASN A 523 -39.75 -7.47 -16.73
CA ASN A 523 -39.56 -8.40 -17.84
C ASN A 523 -40.48 -8.06 -19.01
N GLU A 524 -41.65 -7.50 -18.74
CA GLU A 524 -42.52 -6.96 -19.79
C GLU A 524 -41.93 -5.68 -20.42
N ALA A 525 -41.32 -4.80 -19.62
CA ALA A 525 -40.59 -3.64 -20.12
C ALA A 525 -39.36 -4.03 -20.97
N TYR A 526 -38.55 -5.00 -20.52
CA TYR A 526 -37.46 -5.57 -21.32
C TYR A 526 -37.99 -6.23 -22.61
N ARG A 527 -39.06 -7.04 -22.53
CA ARG A 527 -39.69 -7.68 -23.68
C ARG A 527 -40.17 -6.65 -24.71
N ARG A 528 -40.69 -5.50 -24.28
CA ARG A 528 -41.07 -4.38 -25.17
C ARG A 528 -39.87 -3.72 -25.83
N ILE A 529 -38.78 -3.46 -25.10
CA ILE A 529 -37.53 -2.96 -25.70
C ILE A 529 -37.04 -3.96 -26.76
N MET A 530 -37.08 -5.25 -26.45
CA MET A 530 -36.67 -6.31 -27.37
C MET A 530 -37.62 -6.49 -28.57
N VAL A 531 -38.93 -6.26 -28.43
CA VAL A 531 -39.88 -6.17 -29.56
C VAL A 531 -39.56 -4.99 -30.46
N ARG A 532 -39.20 -3.81 -29.91
CA ARG A 532 -38.76 -2.67 -30.74
C ARG A 532 -37.49 -2.99 -31.51
N ILE A 533 -36.51 -3.62 -30.87
CA ILE A 533 -35.27 -4.08 -31.51
C ILE A 533 -35.53 -5.16 -32.56
N LYS A 534 -36.40 -6.15 -32.29
CA LYS A 534 -36.71 -7.27 -33.21
C LYS A 534 -37.62 -6.89 -34.37
N ASP A 535 -38.63 -6.07 -34.13
CA ASP A 535 -39.82 -5.99 -35.01
C ASP A 535 -40.12 -4.57 -35.51
N GLN A 536 -39.51 -3.53 -34.93
CA GLN A 536 -39.67 -2.13 -35.37
C GLN A 536 -38.39 -1.52 -35.95
N SER A 537 -37.25 -2.18 -35.80
CA SER A 537 -35.98 -1.74 -36.40
C SER A 537 -35.79 -2.32 -37.81
N VAL A 538 -34.98 -1.64 -38.63
CA VAL A 538 -34.57 -2.17 -39.96
C VAL A 538 -33.60 -3.31 -39.76
N GLN A 539 -33.68 -4.36 -40.59
CA GLN A 539 -32.94 -5.63 -40.42
C GLN A 539 -31.44 -5.49 -40.07
N ALA A 540 -30.71 -4.57 -40.69
CA ALA A 540 -29.30 -4.31 -40.34
C ALA A 540 -29.12 -3.83 -38.88
N ALA A 541 -29.96 -2.88 -38.43
CA ALA A 541 -29.93 -2.38 -37.05
C ALA A 541 -30.34 -3.43 -36.02
N LYS A 542 -31.21 -4.37 -36.41
CA LYS A 542 -31.55 -5.57 -35.62
C LYS A 542 -30.32 -6.47 -35.46
N GLU A 543 -29.64 -6.79 -36.55
CA GLU A 543 -28.43 -7.64 -36.54
C GLU A 543 -27.30 -7.02 -35.72
N ASP A 544 -27.05 -5.71 -35.89
CA ASP A 544 -26.09 -4.95 -35.08
C ASP A 544 -26.44 -4.99 -33.57
N ALA A 545 -27.72 -4.80 -33.22
CA ALA A 545 -28.17 -4.87 -31.83
C ALA A 545 -27.99 -6.27 -31.23
N PHE A 546 -28.36 -7.35 -31.94
CA PHE A 546 -28.16 -8.71 -31.43
C PHE A 546 -26.67 -9.08 -31.33
N ARG A 547 -25.83 -8.65 -32.28
CA ARG A 547 -24.37 -8.79 -32.23
C ARG A 547 -23.81 -8.13 -30.97
N LEU A 548 -24.19 -6.89 -30.70
CA LEU A 548 -23.73 -6.13 -29.54
C LEU A 548 -24.23 -6.70 -28.20
N LEU A 549 -25.48 -7.20 -28.14
CA LEU A 549 -26.00 -7.89 -26.95
C LEU A 549 -25.24 -9.19 -26.66
N GLY A 550 -24.92 -9.99 -27.68
CA GLY A 550 -24.11 -11.20 -27.54
C GLY A 550 -22.71 -10.89 -27.00
N TRP A 551 -22.04 -9.89 -27.57
CA TRP A 551 -20.75 -9.41 -27.09
C TRP A 551 -20.78 -8.98 -25.62
N LEU A 552 -21.73 -8.12 -25.23
CA LEU A 552 -21.83 -7.59 -23.86
C LEU A 552 -22.23 -8.66 -22.83
N ALA A 553 -23.04 -9.65 -23.21
CA ALA A 553 -23.45 -10.73 -22.31
C ALA A 553 -22.30 -11.71 -21.98
N CYS A 554 -21.47 -12.03 -22.98
CA CYS A 554 -20.42 -13.05 -22.87
C CYS A 554 -19.01 -12.49 -22.56
N ALA A 555 -18.82 -11.17 -22.61
CA ALA A 555 -17.54 -10.54 -22.36
C ALA A 555 -16.95 -10.90 -20.97
N LYS A 556 -15.64 -11.21 -20.94
CA LYS A 556 -14.92 -11.68 -19.74
C LYS A 556 -14.47 -10.55 -18.79
N ARG A 557 -14.76 -9.31 -19.19
CA ARG A 557 -14.73 -8.04 -18.44
C ARG A 557 -15.63 -7.04 -19.19
N PRO A 558 -16.01 -5.90 -18.59
CA PRO A 558 -16.63 -4.81 -19.36
C PRO A 558 -15.78 -4.43 -20.59
N LEU A 559 -16.44 -4.27 -21.73
CA LEU A 559 -15.86 -3.83 -22.98
C LEU A 559 -15.93 -2.30 -23.06
N LYS A 560 -14.85 -1.65 -23.47
CA LYS A 560 -14.85 -0.21 -23.73
C LYS A 560 -15.43 0.09 -25.11
N TRP A 561 -16.06 1.26 -25.27
CA TRP A 561 -16.70 1.64 -26.53
C TRP A 561 -15.72 1.64 -27.72
N HIS A 562 -14.48 2.11 -27.55
CA HIS A 562 -13.47 2.05 -28.61
C HIS A 562 -13.08 0.61 -28.99
N GLU A 563 -13.14 -0.35 -28.06
CA GLU A 563 -12.90 -1.77 -28.33
C GLU A 563 -14.05 -2.35 -29.14
N ILE A 564 -15.30 -2.01 -28.80
CA ILE A 564 -16.51 -2.42 -29.52
C ILE A 564 -16.53 -1.82 -30.94
N GLN A 565 -16.12 -0.56 -31.10
CA GLN A 565 -15.94 0.05 -32.42
C GLN A 565 -14.86 -0.69 -33.22
N GLY A 566 -13.73 -1.04 -32.59
CA GLY A 566 -12.71 -1.91 -33.17
C GLY A 566 -13.28 -3.27 -33.62
N MET A 567 -14.07 -3.94 -32.76
CA MET A 567 -14.69 -5.24 -33.05
C MET A 567 -15.63 -5.19 -34.27
N ASN A 568 -16.51 -4.19 -34.34
CA ASN A 568 -17.43 -4.05 -35.48
C ASN A 568 -16.72 -3.62 -36.77
N SER A 569 -15.49 -3.10 -36.66
CA SER A 569 -14.69 -2.65 -37.80
C SER A 569 -13.88 -3.74 -38.48
N ILE A 570 -13.93 -4.98 -37.99
CA ILE A 570 -13.20 -6.13 -38.54
C ILE A 570 -13.92 -6.65 -39.78
N ASN A 571 -13.28 -6.51 -40.95
CA ASN A 571 -13.75 -7.10 -42.20
C ASN A 571 -12.92 -8.34 -42.53
N LEU A 572 -13.51 -9.52 -42.32
CA LEU A 572 -12.85 -10.81 -42.59
C LEU A 572 -12.76 -11.12 -44.09
N ASP A 573 -13.71 -10.66 -44.92
CA ASP A 573 -13.69 -10.87 -46.37
C ASP A 573 -12.55 -10.09 -47.04
N GLU A 574 -12.31 -8.86 -46.59
CA GLU A 574 -11.20 -8.01 -47.05
C GLU A 574 -9.90 -8.22 -46.24
N GLN A 575 -9.89 -9.11 -45.24
CA GLN A 575 -8.76 -9.38 -44.35
C GLN A 575 -8.13 -8.11 -43.74
N ARG A 576 -8.96 -7.18 -43.25
CA ARG A 576 -8.52 -5.89 -42.69
C ARG A 576 -9.50 -5.30 -41.68
N VAL A 577 -9.09 -4.20 -41.04
CA VAL A 577 -9.99 -3.34 -40.25
C VAL A 577 -10.34 -2.11 -41.09
N ASP A 578 -11.62 -1.80 -41.26
CA ASP A 578 -12.13 -0.63 -42.01
C ASP A 578 -12.93 0.29 -41.06
N PHE A 579 -12.21 0.92 -40.13
CA PHE A 579 -12.80 1.66 -39.01
C PHE A 579 -13.68 2.84 -39.45
N GLU A 580 -13.38 3.49 -40.59
CA GLU A 580 -14.19 4.64 -41.05
C GLU A 580 -15.55 4.21 -41.59
N ARG A 581 -15.64 3.04 -42.24
CA ARG A 581 -16.88 2.59 -42.87
C ARG A 581 -17.75 1.69 -41.99
N GLN A 582 -17.12 0.94 -41.08
CA GLN A 582 -17.77 -0.13 -40.32
C GLN A 582 -17.99 0.21 -38.82
N ARG A 583 -17.52 1.36 -38.33
CA ARG A 583 -17.86 1.85 -36.98
C ARG A 583 -19.35 2.15 -36.84
N PHE A 584 -19.89 1.89 -35.66
CA PHE A 584 -21.22 2.33 -35.27
C PHE A 584 -21.29 3.87 -35.25
N ILE A 585 -22.14 4.43 -36.12
CA ILE A 585 -22.46 5.87 -36.16
C ILE A 585 -23.31 6.28 -34.94
N LYS A 586 -24.07 5.34 -34.39
CA LYS A 586 -24.98 5.51 -33.25
C LYS A 586 -24.30 5.18 -31.91
N SER A 587 -24.74 5.80 -30.81
CA SER A 587 -24.23 5.46 -29.47
C SER A 587 -24.79 4.11 -28.98
N PRO A 588 -24.20 3.50 -27.92
CA PRO A 588 -24.72 2.26 -27.33
C PRO A 588 -26.20 2.34 -26.95
N LYS A 589 -26.64 3.51 -26.47
CA LYS A 589 -28.03 3.77 -26.07
C LYS A 589 -28.97 3.92 -27.27
N ASP A 590 -28.49 4.37 -28.42
CA ASP A 590 -29.30 4.49 -29.65
C ASP A 590 -29.45 3.16 -30.42
N ILE A 591 -28.63 2.17 -30.07
CA ILE A 591 -28.64 0.81 -30.63
C ILE A 591 -29.43 -0.14 -29.71
N LEU A 592 -29.17 -0.11 -28.40
CA LEU A 592 -29.76 -1.03 -27.41
C LEU A 592 -30.81 -0.39 -26.49
N ALA A 593 -31.21 0.84 -26.77
CA ALA A 593 -32.17 1.61 -25.97
C ALA A 593 -31.79 1.61 -24.46
N ALA A 594 -32.77 1.46 -23.58
CA ALA A 594 -32.61 1.50 -22.13
C ALA A 594 -31.92 0.27 -21.50
N LEU A 595 -31.39 -0.67 -22.29
CA LEU A 595 -30.76 -1.89 -21.76
C LEU A 595 -29.34 -1.66 -21.24
N VAL A 596 -28.62 -0.64 -21.75
CA VAL A 596 -27.18 -0.41 -21.46
C VAL A 596 -26.88 1.01 -21.01
N GLU A 597 -25.78 1.16 -20.27
CA GLU A 597 -25.18 2.45 -19.94
C GLU A 597 -23.67 2.48 -20.23
N THR A 598 -23.14 3.68 -20.32
CA THR A 598 -21.72 3.96 -20.55
C THR A 598 -21.14 4.59 -19.28
N ARG A 599 -20.08 3.99 -18.75
CA ARG A 599 -19.33 4.53 -17.61
C ARG A 599 -18.34 5.61 -18.02
N ALA A 600 -17.88 6.40 -17.07
CA ALA A 600 -16.89 7.47 -17.27
C ALA A 600 -15.52 6.99 -17.81
N ASP A 601 -15.17 5.71 -17.65
CA ASP A 601 -13.94 5.11 -18.21
C ASP A 601 -14.11 4.58 -19.66
N GLY A 602 -15.29 4.79 -20.25
CA GLY A 602 -15.70 4.31 -21.57
C GLY A 602 -16.26 2.89 -21.60
N SER A 603 -16.35 2.19 -20.45
CA SER A 603 -16.89 0.83 -20.37
C SER A 603 -18.41 0.79 -20.57
N ILE A 604 -18.90 -0.20 -21.32
CA ILE A 604 -20.32 -0.46 -21.57
C ILE A 604 -20.79 -1.63 -20.70
N GLU A 605 -21.93 -1.44 -20.02
CA GLU A 605 -22.57 -2.46 -19.18
C GLU A 605 -24.10 -2.42 -19.30
N PHE A 606 -24.77 -3.51 -18.90
CA PHE A 606 -26.22 -3.53 -18.76
C PHE A 606 -26.68 -2.64 -17.58
N VAL A 607 -27.79 -1.92 -17.76
CA VAL A 607 -28.38 -1.05 -16.72
C VAL A 607 -28.72 -1.82 -15.44
N HIS A 608 -28.99 -3.12 -15.53
CA HIS A 608 -29.10 -4.00 -14.37
C HIS A 608 -28.81 -5.46 -14.72
N LEU A 609 -28.38 -6.27 -13.74
CA LEU A 609 -28.12 -7.70 -13.90
C LEU A 609 -29.36 -8.49 -14.39
N THR A 610 -30.58 -8.09 -14.00
CA THR A 610 -31.80 -8.74 -14.55
C THR A 610 -32.01 -8.47 -16.03
N ALA A 611 -31.44 -7.42 -16.63
CA ALA A 611 -31.47 -7.25 -18.07
C ALA A 611 -30.62 -8.32 -18.76
N LYS A 612 -29.41 -8.59 -18.23
CA LYS A 612 -28.57 -9.71 -18.69
C LYS A 612 -29.30 -11.05 -18.51
N LEU A 613 -29.81 -11.34 -17.31
CA LEU A 613 -30.50 -12.60 -17.01
C LEU A 613 -31.73 -12.79 -17.92
N PHE A 614 -32.61 -11.79 -18.05
CA PHE A 614 -33.76 -11.82 -18.96
C PHE A 614 -33.38 -12.18 -20.40
N LEU A 615 -32.28 -11.63 -20.92
CA LEU A 615 -31.80 -11.93 -22.27
C LEU A 615 -31.33 -13.38 -22.42
N LEU A 616 -30.82 -14.01 -21.35
CA LEU A 616 -30.44 -15.42 -21.35
C LEU A 616 -31.65 -16.33 -21.17
N ASP A 617 -32.50 -16.03 -20.18
CA ASP A 617 -33.65 -16.84 -19.77
C ASP A 617 -34.72 -16.92 -20.88
N GLU A 618 -34.95 -15.82 -21.61
CA GLU A 618 -35.84 -15.81 -22.79
C GLU A 618 -35.10 -16.14 -24.11
N GLY A 619 -33.87 -16.66 -24.04
CA GLY A 619 -33.12 -17.14 -25.21
C GLY A 619 -32.82 -16.08 -26.28
N HIS A 620 -32.81 -14.79 -25.89
CA HIS A 620 -32.50 -13.68 -26.80
C HIS A 620 -30.98 -13.54 -27.05
N VAL A 621 -30.16 -14.03 -26.11
CA VAL A 621 -28.74 -14.32 -26.27
C VAL A 621 -28.51 -15.76 -25.82
N VAL A 622 -27.82 -16.56 -26.64
CA VAL A 622 -27.49 -17.96 -26.34
C VAL A 622 -26.00 -18.03 -26.01
N PRO A 623 -25.57 -18.05 -24.73
CA PRO A 623 -24.17 -17.85 -24.37
C PRO A 623 -23.18 -18.77 -25.10
N PRO A 624 -23.39 -20.10 -25.21
CA PRO A 624 -22.40 -20.98 -25.85
C PRO A 624 -22.08 -20.57 -27.30
N LYS A 625 -23.11 -20.18 -28.06
CA LYS A 625 -22.99 -19.74 -29.45
C LYS A 625 -22.25 -18.41 -29.57
N GLU A 626 -22.55 -17.44 -28.70
CA GLU A 626 -21.85 -16.16 -28.68
C GLU A 626 -20.43 -16.25 -28.09
N GLU A 627 -20.16 -17.21 -27.21
CA GLU A 627 -18.82 -17.53 -26.71
C GLU A 627 -17.93 -18.13 -27.80
N ILE A 628 -18.44 -19.06 -28.62
CA ILE A 628 -17.69 -19.57 -29.79
C ILE A 628 -17.47 -18.45 -30.82
N LYS A 629 -18.49 -17.66 -31.15
CA LYS A 629 -18.33 -16.49 -32.05
C LYS A 629 -17.28 -15.50 -31.56
N LEU A 630 -17.25 -15.20 -30.26
CA LEU A 630 -16.21 -14.35 -29.66
C LEU A 630 -14.83 -15.01 -29.69
N ALA A 631 -14.74 -16.33 -29.52
CA ALA A 631 -13.47 -17.05 -29.68
C ALA A 631 -12.93 -16.94 -31.10
N ASN A 632 -13.76 -17.23 -32.11
CA ASN A 632 -13.43 -17.10 -33.53
C ASN A 632 -13.00 -15.65 -33.84
N LEU A 633 -13.87 -14.65 -33.57
CA LEU A 633 -13.58 -13.24 -33.81
C LEU A 633 -12.25 -12.76 -33.18
N CYS A 634 -11.89 -13.26 -31.98
CA CYS A 634 -10.59 -12.95 -31.37
C CYS A 634 -9.41 -13.60 -32.10
N ILE A 635 -9.55 -14.83 -32.61
CA ILE A 635 -8.50 -15.56 -33.32
C ILE A 635 -8.34 -15.02 -34.75
N ASP A 636 -9.45 -14.90 -35.50
CA ASP A 636 -9.51 -14.39 -36.87
C ASP A 636 -8.85 -13.01 -36.96
N TYR A 637 -9.19 -12.13 -36.02
CA TYR A 637 -8.59 -10.81 -35.85
C TYR A 637 -7.08 -10.85 -35.63
N LEU A 638 -6.58 -11.74 -34.76
CA LEU A 638 -5.14 -11.87 -34.48
C LEU A 638 -4.35 -12.54 -35.63
N ASN A 639 -5.05 -13.15 -36.59
CA ASN A 639 -4.47 -13.68 -37.83
C ASN A 639 -4.47 -12.70 -38.99
N LEU A 640 -5.11 -11.52 -38.87
CA LEU A 640 -5.15 -10.54 -39.96
C LEU A 640 -3.73 -10.15 -40.41
N PRO A 641 -3.50 -9.88 -41.71
CA PRO A 641 -2.20 -9.44 -42.24
C PRO A 641 -1.53 -8.29 -41.48
N ALA A 642 -2.32 -7.42 -40.82
CA ALA A 642 -1.84 -6.33 -39.96
C ALA A 642 -1.04 -6.79 -38.72
N PHE A 643 -1.16 -8.07 -38.32
CA PHE A 643 -0.41 -8.70 -37.23
C PHE A 643 0.69 -9.67 -37.72
N ILE A 644 0.63 -10.09 -38.99
CA ILE A 644 1.66 -10.92 -39.63
C ILE A 644 2.82 -10.04 -40.13
N LEU A 645 2.50 -8.85 -40.66
CA LEU A 645 3.47 -7.86 -41.13
C LEU A 645 3.89 -6.92 -39.98
N PRO A 646 5.08 -6.29 -40.06
CA PRO A 646 5.49 -5.28 -39.09
C PRO A 646 4.48 -4.12 -39.02
N PRO A 647 4.06 -3.69 -37.81
CA PRO A 647 3.04 -2.65 -37.66
C PRO A 647 3.54 -1.30 -38.20
N THR A 648 2.62 -0.56 -38.83
CA THR A 648 2.90 0.75 -39.45
C THR A 648 2.17 1.87 -38.73
N VAL A 649 2.68 3.10 -38.86
CA VAL A 649 2.01 4.32 -38.36
C VAL A 649 0.61 4.47 -38.96
N GLU A 650 0.47 4.19 -40.25
CA GLU A 650 -0.82 4.16 -40.96
C GLU A 650 -1.77 3.10 -40.39
N GLY A 651 -1.29 1.89 -40.08
CA GLY A 651 -2.09 0.83 -39.48
C GLY A 651 -2.57 1.17 -38.05
N VAL A 652 -1.75 1.88 -37.27
CA VAL A 652 -2.15 2.42 -35.97
C VAL A 652 -3.20 3.53 -36.15
N LEU A 653 -2.95 4.52 -37.00
CA LEU A 653 -3.90 5.63 -37.22
C LEU A 653 -5.22 5.15 -37.85
N SER A 654 -5.20 4.05 -38.61
CA SER A 654 -6.40 3.38 -39.13
C SER A 654 -7.20 2.66 -38.05
N GLY A 655 -6.58 2.29 -36.92
CA GLY A 655 -7.22 1.59 -35.80
C GLY A 655 -7.11 0.07 -35.84
N ASN A 656 -6.22 -0.49 -36.67
CA ASN A 656 -6.08 -1.94 -36.92
C ASN A 656 -5.83 -2.80 -35.67
N TYR A 657 -5.53 -2.16 -34.55
CA TYR A 657 -5.11 -2.80 -33.30
C TYR A 657 -6.06 -2.55 -32.11
N GLY A 658 -7.19 -1.86 -32.31
CA GLY A 658 -8.08 -1.38 -31.23
C GLY A 658 -8.66 -2.46 -30.31
N PHE A 659 -8.81 -3.70 -30.80
CA PHE A 659 -9.34 -4.85 -30.05
C PHE A 659 -8.25 -5.80 -29.49
N MET A 660 -6.96 -5.52 -29.75
CA MET A 660 -5.83 -6.42 -29.46
C MET A 660 -5.74 -6.85 -27.99
N ASP A 661 -5.84 -5.90 -27.06
CA ASP A 661 -5.67 -6.20 -25.63
C ASP A 661 -6.79 -7.09 -25.07
N TYR A 662 -7.97 -7.12 -25.71
CA TYR A 662 -9.04 -8.03 -25.34
C TYR A 662 -8.83 -9.40 -25.97
N ALA A 663 -8.63 -9.46 -27.30
CA ALA A 663 -8.49 -10.70 -28.05
C ALA A 663 -7.38 -11.61 -27.49
N VAL A 664 -6.20 -11.04 -27.22
CA VAL A 664 -5.03 -11.77 -26.71
C VAL A 664 -5.28 -12.37 -25.31
N LEU A 665 -6.04 -11.69 -24.45
CA LEU A 665 -6.30 -12.15 -23.08
C LEU A 665 -7.41 -13.20 -22.98
N PHE A 666 -8.43 -13.13 -23.86
CA PHE A 666 -9.71 -13.78 -23.60
C PHE A 666 -10.13 -14.86 -24.60
N TRP A 667 -9.52 -14.99 -25.77
CA TRP A 667 -9.95 -16.00 -26.77
C TRP A 667 -10.02 -17.43 -26.20
N VAL A 668 -9.01 -17.84 -25.42
CA VAL A 668 -8.97 -19.15 -24.75
C VAL A 668 -10.11 -19.29 -23.73
N ARG A 669 -10.46 -18.22 -23.01
CA ARG A 669 -11.56 -18.24 -22.03
C ARG A 669 -12.92 -18.29 -22.69
N HIS A 670 -13.08 -17.67 -23.86
CA HIS A 670 -14.29 -17.77 -24.67
C HIS A 670 -14.47 -19.20 -25.20
N LEU A 671 -13.45 -19.75 -25.86
CA LEU A 671 -13.46 -21.11 -26.38
C LEU A 671 -13.77 -22.15 -25.28
N GLU A 672 -13.07 -22.07 -24.14
CA GLU A 672 -13.29 -22.93 -22.98
C GLU A 672 -14.64 -22.74 -22.25
N THR A 673 -15.45 -21.76 -22.65
CA THR A 673 -16.83 -21.55 -22.17
C THR A 673 -17.83 -22.15 -23.16
N GLY A 674 -17.65 -21.88 -24.47
CA GLY A 674 -18.51 -22.44 -25.52
C GLY A 674 -18.38 -23.96 -25.69
N ALA A 675 -17.16 -24.49 -25.60
CA ALA A 675 -16.83 -25.91 -25.84
C ALA A 675 -17.49 -26.95 -24.89
N ALA A 676 -18.22 -26.49 -23.87
CA ALA A 676 -18.82 -27.33 -22.84
C ALA A 676 -20.17 -27.98 -23.24
N ILE A 677 -20.69 -27.65 -24.43
CA ILE A 677 -22.03 -28.04 -24.92
C ILE A 677 -21.92 -28.87 -26.21
N LYS A 678 -23.07 -29.40 -26.66
CA LYS A 678 -23.21 -30.29 -27.83
C LYS A 678 -24.50 -29.92 -28.57
N SER A 679 -24.37 -29.31 -29.74
CA SER A 679 -25.49 -28.91 -30.60
C SER A 679 -25.10 -29.06 -32.07
N ASP A 680 -26.00 -29.61 -32.89
CA ASP A 680 -25.70 -29.95 -34.30
C ASP A 680 -25.47 -28.72 -35.20
N GLU A 681 -25.83 -27.50 -34.76
CA GLU A 681 -25.46 -26.23 -35.43
C GLU A 681 -23.99 -25.81 -35.20
N GLU A 682 -23.26 -26.46 -34.29
CA GLU A 682 -21.93 -26.00 -33.87
C GLU A 682 -20.81 -26.45 -34.82
N ASP A 683 -20.99 -27.55 -35.58
CA ASP A 683 -19.97 -28.11 -36.49
C ASP A 683 -19.46 -27.11 -37.54
N GLU A 684 -20.30 -26.19 -38.03
CA GLU A 684 -19.89 -25.14 -38.99
C GLU A 684 -19.00 -24.07 -38.32
N LEU A 685 -19.40 -23.57 -37.14
CA LEU A 685 -18.63 -22.58 -36.38
C LEU A 685 -17.30 -23.16 -35.85
N ILE A 686 -17.29 -24.45 -35.55
CA ILE A 686 -16.12 -25.23 -35.15
C ILE A 686 -15.24 -25.55 -36.37
N GLY A 687 -15.82 -25.70 -37.56
CA GLY A 687 -15.11 -25.77 -38.83
C GLY A 687 -14.34 -24.49 -39.15
N GLN A 688 -14.99 -23.32 -39.01
CA GLN A 688 -14.34 -22.01 -39.18
C GLN A 688 -13.14 -21.83 -38.23
N LEU A 689 -13.30 -22.22 -36.96
CA LEU A 689 -12.21 -22.25 -35.97
C LEU A 689 -11.02 -23.13 -36.41
N ALA A 690 -11.26 -24.21 -37.16
CA ALA A 690 -10.21 -25.13 -37.63
C ALA A 690 -9.32 -24.51 -38.72
N GLU A 691 -9.90 -23.65 -39.56
CA GLU A 691 -9.22 -22.92 -40.64
C GLU A 691 -8.38 -21.78 -40.06
N SER A 692 -8.93 -21.02 -39.12
CA SER A 692 -8.24 -19.92 -38.44
C SER A 692 -7.08 -20.35 -37.53
N ILE A 693 -6.99 -21.61 -37.10
CA ILE A 693 -5.83 -22.12 -36.33
C ILE A 693 -4.70 -22.53 -37.29
N GLY A 694 -4.19 -21.55 -38.04
CA GLY A 694 -3.09 -21.65 -39.02
C GLY A 694 -1.69 -21.80 -38.41
N ILE A 695 -1.56 -22.60 -37.35
CA ILE A 695 -0.36 -22.66 -36.50
C ILE A 695 0.68 -23.68 -37.00
N PRO A 696 1.98 -23.32 -37.08
CA PRO A 696 3.06 -24.25 -37.39
C PRO A 696 3.34 -25.23 -36.22
N PRO A 697 3.79 -26.47 -36.48
CA PRO A 697 3.85 -27.53 -35.48
C PRO A 697 4.97 -27.35 -34.43
N THR A 698 4.62 -26.78 -33.27
CA THR A 698 5.47 -26.75 -32.06
C THR A 698 5.28 -28.03 -31.22
N ASN A 699 6.35 -28.81 -31.02
CA ASN A 699 6.26 -30.18 -30.47
C ASN A 699 6.53 -30.31 -28.96
N ALA A 700 6.61 -29.21 -28.21
CA ALA A 700 7.16 -29.20 -26.84
C ALA A 700 6.16 -28.90 -25.70
N LEU A 701 4.87 -28.68 -26.00
CA LEU A 701 3.87 -28.27 -24.99
C LEU A 701 2.81 -29.35 -24.75
N THR A 702 2.46 -29.54 -23.48
CA THR A 702 1.34 -30.37 -23.02
C THR A 702 0.34 -29.51 -22.24
N LEU A 703 -0.96 -29.72 -22.50
CA LEU A 703 -2.02 -29.04 -21.75
C LEU A 703 -2.32 -29.82 -20.45
N SER A 704 -2.58 -29.11 -19.34
CA SER A 704 -2.94 -29.79 -18.09
C SER A 704 -4.33 -30.39 -18.18
N LYS A 705 -4.53 -31.60 -17.62
CA LYS A 705 -5.77 -32.39 -17.75
C LYS A 705 -7.07 -31.58 -17.64
N ARG A 706 -7.24 -30.75 -16.59
CA ARG A 706 -8.42 -29.88 -16.39
C ARG A 706 -8.82 -28.99 -17.59
N HIS A 707 -7.87 -28.63 -18.45
CA HIS A 707 -8.12 -27.83 -19.65
C HIS A 707 -8.26 -28.70 -20.91
N SER A 708 -7.61 -29.86 -20.96
CA SER A 708 -7.84 -30.89 -22.00
C SER A 708 -9.27 -31.48 -21.87
N ASP A 709 -9.71 -31.79 -20.64
CA ASP A 709 -11.08 -32.24 -20.30
C ASP A 709 -12.16 -31.25 -20.82
N LYS A 710 -11.86 -29.94 -20.87
CA LYS A 710 -12.76 -28.88 -21.39
C LYS A 710 -12.81 -28.78 -22.90
N LEU A 711 -11.78 -29.29 -23.60
CA LEU A 711 -11.68 -29.29 -25.06
C LEU A 711 -12.04 -30.67 -25.64
N GLN A 712 -12.46 -31.61 -24.80
CA GLN A 712 -12.73 -33.01 -25.19
C GLN A 712 -13.79 -33.16 -26.29
N SER A 713 -14.70 -32.19 -26.43
CA SER A 713 -15.64 -32.05 -27.55
C SER A 713 -14.93 -31.99 -28.91
N PHE A 714 -13.76 -31.35 -28.99
CA PHE A 714 -12.97 -31.23 -30.23
C PHE A 714 -12.05 -32.43 -30.50
N ASN A 715 -11.91 -33.40 -29.58
CA ASN A 715 -10.92 -34.48 -29.68
C ASN A 715 -11.11 -35.43 -30.88
N ALA A 716 -12.30 -35.44 -31.49
CA ALA A 716 -12.58 -36.21 -32.71
C ALA A 716 -12.11 -35.49 -34.00
N LEU A 717 -11.68 -34.23 -33.93
CA LEU A 717 -11.49 -33.37 -35.09
C LEU A 717 -10.00 -33.32 -35.54
N PRO A 718 -9.72 -33.27 -36.87
CA PRO A 718 -8.33 -33.34 -37.40
C PRO A 718 -7.37 -32.22 -36.96
N PHE A 719 -7.87 -31.17 -36.31
CA PHE A 719 -7.08 -30.02 -35.84
C PHE A 719 -6.87 -29.99 -34.32
N TYR A 720 -7.36 -30.99 -33.57
CA TYR A 720 -7.31 -31.00 -32.10
C TYR A 720 -5.91 -30.75 -31.53
N ASP A 721 -4.89 -31.44 -32.05
CA ASP A 721 -3.48 -31.28 -31.65
C ASP A 721 -2.97 -29.83 -31.84
N ARG A 722 -3.33 -29.18 -32.96
CA ARG A 722 -3.00 -27.77 -33.21
C ARG A 722 -3.70 -26.85 -32.20
N LEU A 723 -4.98 -27.09 -31.93
CA LEU A 723 -5.77 -26.33 -30.97
C LEU A 723 -5.23 -26.48 -29.53
N GLU A 724 -4.95 -27.71 -29.09
CA GLU A 724 -4.43 -27.98 -27.74
C GLU A 724 -3.06 -27.29 -27.53
N LYS A 725 -2.19 -27.29 -28.55
CA LYS A 725 -0.92 -26.55 -28.57
C LYS A 725 -1.13 -25.03 -28.55
N ALA A 726 -2.09 -24.49 -29.30
CA ALA A 726 -2.44 -23.07 -29.32
C ALA A 726 -2.89 -22.57 -27.94
N VAL A 727 -3.78 -23.34 -27.30
CA VAL A 727 -4.32 -23.09 -25.96
C VAL A 727 -3.22 -23.22 -24.92
N ALA A 728 -2.37 -24.26 -24.99
CA ALA A 728 -1.25 -24.44 -24.08
C ALA A 728 -0.22 -23.29 -24.17
N SER A 729 0.16 -22.88 -25.39
CA SER A 729 1.13 -21.80 -25.62
C SER A 729 0.59 -20.45 -25.12
N THR A 730 -0.66 -20.13 -25.43
CA THR A 730 -1.31 -18.90 -24.94
C THR A 730 -1.41 -18.91 -23.41
N ARG A 731 -1.86 -20.03 -22.82
CA ARG A 731 -1.91 -20.19 -21.35
C ARG A 731 -0.54 -20.11 -20.68
N LYS A 732 0.54 -20.44 -21.39
CA LYS A 732 1.92 -20.21 -20.92
C LYS A 732 2.29 -18.73 -21.03
N GLN A 733 2.09 -18.08 -22.18
CA GLN A 733 2.42 -16.66 -22.40
C GLN A 733 1.70 -15.72 -21.43
N LEU A 734 0.41 -15.94 -21.15
CA LEU A 734 -0.36 -15.13 -20.19
C LEU A 734 0.13 -15.23 -18.73
N LYS A 735 0.94 -16.25 -18.41
CA LYS A 735 1.44 -16.56 -17.05
C LYS A 735 2.95 -16.41 -16.88
N HIS A 736 3.72 -16.52 -17.96
CA HIS A 736 5.18 -16.60 -17.92
C HIS A 736 5.82 -15.21 -17.77
N PHE A 737 7.04 -15.18 -17.21
CA PHE A 737 7.81 -13.96 -16.97
C PHE A 737 9.22 -14.14 -17.55
N GLY A 738 9.49 -13.45 -18.65
CA GLY A 738 10.71 -13.60 -19.46
C GLY A 738 10.41 -14.04 -20.89
N ASN A 739 11.47 -14.26 -21.67
CA ASN A 739 11.37 -14.73 -23.05
C ASN A 739 11.05 -16.24 -23.06
N MET A 740 9.93 -16.62 -23.66
CA MET A 740 9.67 -18.03 -23.98
C MET A 740 10.57 -18.51 -25.12
N SER A 741 10.90 -19.80 -25.13
CA SER A 741 11.64 -20.39 -26.24
C SER A 741 10.75 -20.52 -27.49
N GLU A 742 11.30 -20.31 -28.68
CA GLU A 742 10.55 -20.33 -29.95
C GLU A 742 9.78 -21.64 -30.16
N ARG A 743 10.33 -22.76 -29.67
CA ARG A 743 9.74 -24.11 -29.72
C ARG A 743 8.46 -24.26 -28.88
N GLU A 744 8.11 -23.25 -28.10
CA GLU A 744 6.93 -23.18 -27.22
C GLU A 744 5.99 -22.02 -27.58
N VAL A 745 6.30 -21.24 -28.61
CA VAL A 745 5.50 -20.10 -29.08
C VAL A 745 4.71 -20.52 -30.32
N ALA A 746 3.46 -20.95 -30.12
CA ALA A 746 2.56 -21.34 -31.21
C ALA A 746 1.89 -20.12 -31.88
N LEU A 747 1.70 -19.03 -31.11
CA LEU A 747 1.27 -17.71 -31.56
C LEU A 747 2.16 -16.69 -30.84
N ASN A 748 2.83 -15.77 -31.54
CA ASN A 748 3.77 -14.82 -30.90
C ASN A 748 3.05 -13.59 -30.31
N LEU A 749 2.13 -13.82 -29.37
CA LEU A 749 1.28 -12.79 -28.77
C LEU A 749 2.14 -11.74 -28.02
N GLY A 750 3.21 -12.18 -27.35
CA GLY A 750 4.15 -11.30 -26.66
C GLY A 750 4.92 -10.35 -27.60
N GLY A 751 5.42 -10.86 -28.74
CA GLY A 751 6.08 -10.03 -29.75
C GLY A 751 5.11 -9.09 -30.44
N MET A 752 3.99 -9.63 -30.90
CA MET A 752 2.90 -8.89 -31.56
C MET A 752 2.46 -7.65 -30.75
N VAL A 753 2.11 -7.84 -29.48
CA VAL A 753 1.66 -6.74 -28.60
C VAL A 753 2.76 -5.72 -28.34
N ARG A 754 4.00 -6.16 -28.13
CA ARG A 754 5.17 -5.28 -27.93
C ARG A 754 5.41 -4.40 -29.16
N ASP A 755 5.42 -4.99 -30.35
CA ASP A 755 5.81 -4.31 -31.58
C ASP A 755 4.72 -3.33 -32.04
N VAL A 756 3.44 -3.71 -31.88
CA VAL A 756 2.29 -2.80 -32.09
C VAL A 756 2.33 -1.62 -31.12
N ARG A 757 2.52 -1.87 -29.81
CA ARG A 757 2.57 -0.80 -28.80
C ARG A 757 3.73 0.15 -29.03
N LYS A 758 4.91 -0.34 -29.44
CA LYS A 758 6.07 0.51 -29.78
C LYS A 758 5.72 1.56 -30.84
N VAL A 759 5.00 1.17 -31.90
CA VAL A 759 4.57 2.12 -32.94
C VAL A 759 3.50 3.06 -32.41
N LEU A 760 2.49 2.54 -31.70
CA LEU A 760 1.41 3.33 -31.13
C LEU A 760 1.91 4.41 -30.16
N GLU A 761 2.84 4.05 -29.27
CA GLU A 761 3.44 4.95 -28.28
C GLU A 761 4.38 5.97 -28.94
N THR A 762 5.00 5.64 -30.08
CA THR A 762 5.76 6.59 -30.90
C THR A 762 4.83 7.66 -31.47
N VAL A 763 3.69 7.27 -32.07
CA VAL A 763 2.69 8.20 -32.63
C VAL A 763 1.99 9.00 -31.51
N ALA A 764 1.79 8.40 -30.33
CA ALA A 764 1.21 9.07 -29.16
C ALA A 764 2.13 10.11 -28.50
N SER A 765 3.44 10.07 -28.82
CA SER A 765 4.46 10.98 -28.27
C SER A 765 4.90 12.05 -29.28
N ASP A 766 4.27 12.12 -30.45
CA ASP A 766 4.57 13.11 -31.49
C ASP A 766 3.72 14.39 -31.28
N GLU A 767 4.32 15.39 -30.65
CA GLU A 767 3.66 16.68 -30.34
C GLU A 767 3.39 17.53 -31.60
N LEU A 768 3.90 17.16 -32.78
CA LEU A 768 3.79 17.96 -34.01
C LEU A 768 2.42 17.87 -34.70
N GLU A 769 1.65 16.80 -34.45
CA GLU A 769 0.36 16.54 -35.11
C GLU A 769 -0.79 16.29 -34.12
N PRO A 770 -1.40 17.34 -33.53
CA PRO A 770 -2.45 17.20 -32.51
C PRO A 770 -3.68 16.39 -32.95
N ASN A 771 -3.94 16.27 -34.25
CA ASN A 771 -5.03 15.44 -34.77
C ASN A 771 -4.80 13.94 -34.51
N ASN A 772 -3.54 13.48 -34.48
CA ASN A 772 -3.20 12.09 -34.19
C ASN A 772 -3.64 11.68 -32.79
N GLN A 773 -3.47 12.54 -31.78
CA GLN A 773 -3.85 12.22 -30.40
C GLN A 773 -5.37 12.01 -30.25
N ARG A 774 -6.19 12.79 -30.98
CA ARG A 774 -7.65 12.59 -31.07
C ARG A 774 -8.02 11.27 -31.76
N ILE A 775 -7.36 10.97 -32.88
CA ILE A 775 -7.54 9.71 -33.64
C ILE A 775 -7.20 8.49 -32.75
N LEU A 776 -6.12 8.58 -31.96
CA LEU A 776 -5.73 7.53 -31.03
C LEU A 776 -6.73 7.37 -29.89
N GLN A 777 -7.22 8.46 -29.30
CA GLN A 777 -8.24 8.39 -28.24
C GLN A 777 -9.54 7.72 -28.71
N GLU A 778 -9.98 7.98 -29.95
CA GLU A 778 -11.18 7.37 -30.53
C GLU A 778 -11.04 5.84 -30.74
N ARG A 779 -9.85 5.36 -31.09
CA ARG A 779 -9.60 3.94 -31.47
C ARG A 779 -9.01 3.09 -30.34
N TYR A 780 -8.32 3.71 -29.37
CA TYR A 780 -7.56 3.03 -28.32
C TYR A 780 -7.87 3.49 -26.89
N GLY A 781 -8.70 4.53 -26.73
CA GLY A 781 -9.01 5.15 -25.43
C GLY A 781 -7.93 6.11 -24.93
N THR A 782 -8.15 6.69 -23.76
CA THR A 782 -7.27 7.73 -23.19
C THR A 782 -5.90 7.22 -22.72
N ASN A 783 -5.85 5.97 -22.25
CA ASN A 783 -4.70 5.41 -21.55
C ASN A 783 -3.84 4.57 -22.51
N LEU A 784 -3.11 5.26 -23.38
CA LEU A 784 -2.39 4.66 -24.51
C LEU A 784 -1.17 3.81 -24.07
N PHE A 785 -0.47 4.23 -23.03
CA PHE A 785 0.77 3.60 -22.56
C PHE A 785 0.43 2.42 -21.64
N LYS A 786 0.76 1.18 -22.03
CA LYS A 786 0.24 -0.04 -21.37
C LYS A 786 1.34 -1.01 -20.95
N CYS A 787 1.21 -1.59 -19.76
CA CYS A 787 2.20 -2.54 -19.24
C CYS A 787 2.26 -3.80 -20.13
N PRO A 788 3.45 -4.26 -20.58
CA PRO A 788 3.57 -5.44 -21.45
C PRO A 788 3.27 -6.77 -20.74
N ARG A 789 3.19 -6.79 -19.40
CA ARG A 789 2.96 -7.99 -18.59
C ARG A 789 1.47 -8.38 -18.60
N PHE A 790 1.09 -9.38 -19.39
CA PHE A 790 -0.30 -9.88 -19.55
C PHE A 790 -1.08 -10.09 -18.23
N SER A 791 -0.41 -10.54 -17.17
CA SER A 791 -1.00 -10.77 -15.84
C SER A 791 -1.01 -9.53 -14.92
N CYS A 792 -0.79 -8.34 -15.48
CA CYS A 792 -0.94 -7.07 -14.78
C CYS A 792 -2.26 -6.38 -15.21
N GLN A 793 -3.01 -5.82 -14.25
CA GLN A 793 -4.20 -5.00 -14.52
C GLN A 793 -3.90 -3.82 -15.49
N PHE A 794 -2.70 -3.24 -15.41
CA PHE A 794 -2.27 -2.15 -16.29
C PHE A 794 -1.89 -2.61 -17.72
N PHE A 795 -2.05 -3.90 -18.04
CA PHE A 795 -2.03 -4.37 -19.42
C PHE A 795 -3.24 -3.86 -20.22
N THR A 796 -4.42 -3.77 -19.60
CA THR A 796 -5.65 -3.25 -20.23
C THR A 796 -5.96 -1.82 -19.79
N ILE A 797 -5.77 -1.51 -18.50
CA ILE A 797 -6.10 -0.19 -17.93
C ILE A 797 -5.18 0.91 -18.46
N GLY A 798 -3.90 0.60 -18.68
CA GLY A 798 -2.88 1.56 -19.13
C GLY A 798 -2.62 2.72 -18.16
N PHE A 799 -1.86 3.68 -18.66
CA PHE A 799 -1.43 4.92 -18.00
C PHE A 799 -1.63 6.12 -18.93
N SER A 800 -1.61 7.33 -18.36
CA SER A 800 -1.74 8.57 -19.14
C SER A 800 -0.44 8.95 -19.86
N SER A 801 0.71 8.51 -19.34
CA SER A 801 2.03 8.81 -19.88
C SER A 801 2.99 7.61 -19.88
N ALA A 802 4.01 7.65 -20.74
CA ALA A 802 5.11 6.68 -20.73
C ALA A 802 5.86 6.65 -19.38
N ALA A 803 6.02 7.81 -18.71
CA ALA A 803 6.73 7.90 -17.44
C ALA A 803 6.04 7.11 -16.30
N GLU A 804 4.70 7.20 -16.21
CA GLU A 804 3.91 6.38 -15.28
C GLU A 804 4.05 4.88 -15.58
N ARG A 805 4.01 4.52 -16.87
CA ARG A 805 4.21 3.14 -17.34
C ARG A 805 5.60 2.62 -16.99
N ASP A 806 6.64 3.43 -17.12
CA ASP A 806 8.03 2.99 -16.93
C ASP A 806 8.45 2.93 -15.45
N ASP A 807 7.96 3.87 -14.62
CA ASP A 807 7.98 3.70 -13.17
C ASP A 807 7.27 2.39 -12.79
N HIS A 808 6.13 2.05 -13.40
CA HIS A 808 5.47 0.77 -13.18
C HIS A 808 6.29 -0.44 -13.69
N ILE A 809 6.89 -0.40 -14.87
CA ILE A 809 7.65 -1.52 -15.47
C ILE A 809 8.92 -1.82 -14.67
N SER A 810 9.65 -0.81 -14.21
CA SER A 810 10.87 -0.97 -13.40
C SER A 810 10.67 -1.82 -12.12
N LYS A 811 9.42 -1.94 -11.64
CA LYS A 811 9.06 -2.77 -10.48
C LYS A 811 9.00 -4.26 -10.80
N HIS A 812 8.96 -4.66 -12.08
CA HIS A 812 8.94 -6.06 -12.53
C HIS A 812 10.34 -6.65 -12.80
N GLU A 813 11.35 -5.81 -13.09
CA GLU A 813 12.62 -6.23 -13.74
C GLU A 813 13.84 -6.18 -12.82
N ARG A 814 13.68 -6.47 -11.52
CA ARG A 814 14.74 -6.37 -10.50
C ARG A 814 15.81 -7.48 -10.67
N PRO A 815 17.07 -7.17 -11.04
CA PRO A 815 18.00 -8.19 -11.53
C PRO A 815 18.83 -8.87 -10.42
N PHE A 816 19.08 -8.21 -9.28
CA PHE A 816 20.02 -8.68 -8.26
C PHE A 816 19.36 -9.69 -7.31
N ARG A 817 19.55 -11.00 -7.52
CA ARG A 817 18.82 -12.08 -6.82
C ARG A 817 19.51 -12.59 -5.55
N CYS A 818 18.75 -13.04 -4.56
CA CYS A 818 19.32 -13.69 -3.37
C CYS A 818 19.95 -15.05 -3.72
N SER A 819 21.07 -15.40 -3.08
CA SER A 819 21.80 -16.66 -3.33
C SER A 819 21.08 -17.89 -2.75
N ASP A 820 20.19 -17.70 -1.77
CA ASP A 820 19.43 -18.76 -1.11
C ASP A 820 18.24 -19.21 -1.97
N GLU A 821 18.26 -20.44 -2.52
CA GLU A 821 17.16 -21.00 -3.31
C GLU A 821 15.81 -21.04 -2.57
N LYS A 822 15.82 -21.03 -1.22
CA LYS A 822 14.62 -21.02 -0.38
C LYS A 822 14.16 -19.60 -0.04
N CYS A 823 14.94 -18.58 -0.40
CA CYS A 823 14.55 -17.19 -0.26
C CYS A 823 13.72 -16.70 -1.44
N VAL A 824 12.62 -16.01 -1.16
CA VAL A 824 11.72 -15.50 -2.20
C VAL A 824 12.38 -14.40 -3.06
N PHE A 825 13.40 -13.71 -2.56
CA PHE A 825 14.20 -12.77 -3.35
C PHE A 825 15.22 -13.44 -4.30
N HIS A 826 15.38 -14.77 -4.27
CA HIS A 826 16.02 -15.54 -5.35
C HIS A 826 15.19 -15.45 -6.64
N THR A 827 13.86 -15.50 -6.51
CA THR A 827 12.92 -15.42 -7.63
C THR A 827 12.65 -13.97 -8.07
N PHE A 828 12.52 -13.02 -7.14
CA PHE A 828 12.09 -11.64 -7.44
C PHE A 828 13.20 -10.59 -7.51
N GLY A 829 14.33 -10.79 -6.83
CA GLY A 829 15.48 -9.87 -6.86
C GLY A 829 15.27 -8.47 -6.27
N PHE A 830 16.35 -7.71 -6.30
CA PHE A 830 16.47 -6.33 -5.82
C PHE A 830 16.82 -5.37 -6.95
N SER A 831 16.48 -4.10 -6.77
CA SER A 831 16.79 -3.00 -7.71
C SER A 831 18.27 -2.56 -7.69
N SER A 832 19.07 -3.01 -6.72
CA SER A 832 20.53 -2.78 -6.70
C SER A 832 21.25 -3.90 -5.95
N GLU A 833 22.51 -4.14 -6.29
CA GLU A 833 23.38 -5.11 -5.60
C GLU A 833 23.51 -4.78 -4.10
N THR A 834 23.68 -3.50 -3.76
CA THR A 834 23.77 -3.03 -2.37
C THR A 834 22.53 -3.40 -1.53
N GLN A 835 21.35 -3.48 -2.16
CA GLN A 835 20.11 -3.96 -1.52
C GLN A 835 20.09 -5.49 -1.39
N ARG A 836 20.53 -6.23 -2.41
CA ARG A 836 20.73 -7.70 -2.36
C ARG A 836 21.67 -8.08 -1.23
N GLU A 837 22.86 -7.51 -1.19
CA GLU A 837 23.85 -7.74 -0.14
C GLU A 837 23.30 -7.38 1.25
N LYS A 838 22.59 -6.24 1.37
CA LYS A 838 22.01 -5.82 2.65
C LYS A 838 21.00 -6.86 3.13
N HIS A 839 20.12 -7.33 2.26
CA HIS A 839 19.19 -8.39 2.56
C HIS A 839 19.89 -9.70 2.95
N ILE A 840 20.94 -10.13 2.24
CA ILE A 840 21.73 -11.33 2.59
C ILE A 840 22.33 -11.16 3.99
N ARG A 841 22.98 -10.04 4.29
CA ARG A 841 23.58 -9.73 5.61
C ARG A 841 22.56 -9.64 6.75
N GLU A 842 21.33 -9.21 6.46
CA GLU A 842 20.27 -9.02 7.48
C GLU A 842 19.40 -10.28 7.68
N ASN A 843 19.31 -11.19 6.70
CA ASN A 843 18.34 -12.30 6.71
C ASN A 843 18.96 -13.69 6.47
N HIS A 844 20.11 -13.81 5.79
CA HIS A 844 20.74 -15.08 5.40
C HIS A 844 22.13 -15.23 6.03
N LEU A 845 22.17 -15.25 7.37
CA LEU A 845 23.38 -15.21 8.21
C LEU A 845 24.37 -16.38 8.00
N GLU A 846 23.95 -17.48 7.37
CA GLU A 846 24.84 -18.61 7.04
C GLU A 846 25.48 -18.43 5.65
N ILE A 847 24.71 -18.01 4.65
CA ILE A 847 25.21 -17.72 3.29
C ILE A 847 26.13 -16.48 3.31
N ALA A 848 25.82 -15.49 4.14
CA ALA A 848 26.68 -14.34 4.41
C ALA A 848 28.05 -14.70 5.07
N ARG A 849 28.32 -15.98 5.33
CA ARG A 849 29.64 -16.51 5.73
C ARG A 849 30.32 -17.36 4.66
N GLN A 850 29.56 -17.90 3.70
CA GLN A 850 30.11 -18.69 2.60
C GLN A 850 30.66 -17.78 1.50
N ASP A 851 30.00 -16.63 1.25
CA ASP A 851 30.51 -15.57 0.36
C ASP A 851 31.79 -14.87 0.91
N GLU A 852 32.33 -15.28 2.07
CA GLU A 852 33.63 -14.80 2.61
C GLU A 852 34.78 -15.84 2.50
N GLU A 853 34.53 -17.08 2.04
CA GLU A 853 35.61 -18.03 1.74
C GLU A 853 36.19 -17.74 0.34
N PHE A 854 37.49 -17.44 0.29
CA PHE A 854 38.23 -17.36 -0.97
C PHE A 854 38.24 -18.74 -1.64
N PRO A 855 38.11 -18.82 -2.99
CA PRO A 855 38.28 -20.08 -3.69
C PRO A 855 39.65 -20.67 -3.39
N THR A 856 39.68 -21.97 -3.10
CA THR A 856 40.92 -22.72 -2.86
C THR A 856 41.84 -22.67 -4.08
N GLU A 857 43.15 -22.89 -3.90
CA GLU A 857 44.09 -22.94 -5.04
C GLU A 857 43.66 -23.99 -6.08
N GLU A 858 43.04 -25.09 -5.64
CA GLU A 858 42.44 -26.12 -6.49
C GLU A 858 41.22 -25.65 -7.29
N GLU A 859 40.48 -24.64 -6.82
CA GLU A 859 39.36 -24.00 -7.52
C GLU A 859 39.82 -22.88 -8.45
N VAL A 860 40.85 -22.14 -8.04
CA VAL A 860 41.53 -21.16 -8.90
C VAL A 860 42.17 -21.87 -10.10
N GLU A 861 42.86 -23.00 -9.89
CA GLU A 861 43.34 -23.84 -10.98
C GLU A 861 42.20 -24.37 -11.86
N ARG A 862 41.07 -24.78 -11.27
CA ARG A 862 39.88 -25.26 -12.02
C ARG A 862 39.32 -24.18 -12.95
N SER A 863 39.30 -22.94 -12.48
CA SER A 863 38.86 -21.76 -13.25
C SER A 863 39.87 -21.37 -14.35
N LEU A 864 41.17 -21.47 -14.07
CA LEU A 864 42.22 -21.27 -15.08
C LEU A 864 42.16 -22.35 -16.18
N ARG A 865 41.90 -23.61 -15.81
CA ARG A 865 41.75 -24.74 -16.75
C ARG A 865 40.46 -24.65 -17.58
N SER A 866 39.34 -24.14 -17.05
CA SER A 866 38.10 -23.97 -17.82
C SER A 866 38.15 -22.80 -18.83
N SER A 867 39.14 -21.92 -18.70
CA SER A 867 39.30 -20.72 -19.55
C SER A 867 40.03 -20.97 -20.88
N GLN A 868 40.49 -22.21 -21.16
CA GLN A 868 41.23 -22.56 -22.40
C GLN A 868 40.67 -23.82 -23.08
N ALA A 869 39.40 -23.78 -23.50
CA ALA A 869 38.76 -24.89 -24.19
C ALA A 869 37.77 -24.46 -25.30
N THR A 870 38.19 -23.61 -26.25
CA THR A 870 37.35 -23.32 -27.44
C THR A 870 38.12 -22.93 -28.72
N SER A 871 39.31 -23.50 -28.95
CA SER A 871 39.95 -23.55 -30.27
C SER A 871 40.88 -24.78 -30.35
N GLY A 872 40.58 -25.74 -31.23
CA GLY A 872 41.29 -27.03 -31.29
C GLY A 872 42.52 -27.04 -32.22
N GLY A 873 43.32 -28.12 -32.14
CA GLY A 873 44.47 -28.35 -33.03
C GLY A 873 45.39 -29.51 -32.60
N ASP A 874 45.01 -30.73 -32.98
CA ASP A 874 45.82 -31.91 -33.33
C ASP A 874 47.04 -32.45 -32.52
N SER A 875 47.08 -33.79 -32.50
CA SER A 875 48.26 -34.70 -32.53
C SER A 875 49.10 -35.01 -31.27
N GLN A 876 49.06 -36.31 -30.91
CA GLN A 876 50.21 -37.24 -30.65
C GLN A 876 51.29 -36.84 -29.60
N SER A 877 51.76 -37.69 -28.67
CA SER A 877 51.65 -39.15 -28.46
C SER A 877 52.44 -39.59 -27.19
N LEU A 878 52.52 -40.92 -26.94
CA LEU A 878 53.51 -41.66 -26.12
C LEU A 878 53.39 -41.72 -24.57
N GLU A 879 52.81 -42.84 -24.13
CA GLU A 879 53.41 -43.89 -23.26
C GLU A 879 53.59 -43.76 -21.72
N ASP A 880 53.33 -44.92 -21.11
CA ASP A 880 53.40 -45.41 -19.71
C ASP A 880 54.86 -45.84 -19.37
N PRO A 881 55.21 -46.61 -18.30
CA PRO A 881 54.52 -46.97 -17.04
C PRO A 881 55.40 -46.86 -15.76
N ARG A 882 54.80 -47.06 -14.55
CA ARG A 882 55.10 -48.17 -13.58
C ARG A 882 54.67 -47.93 -12.11
N SER A 883 53.90 -48.91 -11.59
CA SER A 883 54.03 -49.74 -10.36
C SER A 883 54.71 -49.19 -9.05
N GLN A 884 54.48 -49.72 -7.82
CA GLN A 884 54.02 -51.06 -7.36
C GLN A 884 53.66 -51.10 -5.84
N GLU A 885 52.86 -52.10 -5.41
CA GLU A 885 52.82 -52.80 -4.08
C GLU A 885 52.53 -52.06 -2.71
N ASP A 886 52.13 -52.71 -1.59
CA ASP A 886 51.09 -53.77 -1.32
C ASP A 886 50.87 -54.05 0.21
N THR A 887 49.84 -54.86 0.55
CA THR A 887 49.69 -55.85 1.67
C THR A 887 49.42 -55.52 3.18
N THR A 888 48.18 -55.86 3.62
CA THR A 888 47.82 -56.68 4.84
C THR A 888 47.97 -56.11 6.29
N ARG A 889 47.42 -56.66 7.42
CA ARG A 889 46.55 -57.85 7.76
C ARG A 889 45.78 -57.70 9.12
N ASP A 890 45.07 -58.75 9.56
CA ASP A 890 43.97 -58.76 10.57
C ASP A 890 44.25 -59.20 12.04
N ALA A 891 43.39 -58.70 12.96
CA ALA A 891 42.66 -59.37 14.08
C ALA A 891 43.29 -59.96 15.39
N SER A 892 42.47 -59.89 16.47
CA SER A 892 42.51 -60.63 17.78
C SER A 892 43.49 -60.11 18.86
N THR A 893 43.35 -60.32 20.20
CA THR A 893 42.46 -61.20 21.01
C THR A 893 42.14 -60.56 22.41
N ALA A 894 41.61 -61.30 23.41
CA ALA A 894 40.80 -60.78 24.53
C ALA A 894 41.36 -60.87 25.99
N ALA A 895 40.67 -60.16 26.91
CA ALA A 895 40.42 -60.46 28.36
C ALA A 895 41.56 -60.22 29.40
N THR A 896 41.36 -60.16 30.75
CA THR A 896 40.23 -60.55 31.65
C THR A 896 40.27 -59.84 33.05
N THR A 897 39.12 -59.79 33.79
CA THR A 897 38.93 -59.64 35.29
C THR A 897 39.41 -58.33 36.00
N GLU A 898 38.88 -57.78 37.11
CA GLU A 898 38.15 -58.29 38.32
C GLU A 898 37.02 -57.34 38.88
N GLN A 899 36.29 -57.80 39.92
CA GLN A 899 35.21 -57.19 40.75
C GLN A 899 35.27 -57.83 42.18
N PRO A 900 34.43 -57.53 43.22
CA PRO A 900 33.33 -56.55 43.41
C PRO A 900 33.75 -55.40 44.38
N GLU A 901 33.06 -54.77 45.36
CA GLU A 901 31.76 -54.81 46.13
C GLU A 901 31.21 -53.35 46.28
N SER A 902 29.96 -52.99 46.61
CA SER A 902 28.99 -53.37 47.69
C SER A 902 29.44 -52.93 49.10
N ASP A 903 28.69 -52.20 49.96
CA ASP A 903 27.40 -51.44 49.88
C ASP A 903 27.49 -50.21 50.87
N ALA A 904 26.51 -49.47 51.42
CA ALA A 904 25.04 -49.57 51.57
C ALA A 904 24.32 -48.24 51.96
N GLU A 905 22.98 -48.26 51.90
CA GLU A 905 21.92 -47.46 52.59
C GLU A 905 21.76 -45.90 52.50
N SER A 906 20.47 -45.54 52.33
CA SER A 906 19.73 -44.30 52.70
C SER A 906 19.61 -43.12 51.71
N GLU A 907 18.36 -42.71 51.43
CA GLU A 907 17.97 -41.45 50.77
C GLU A 907 17.93 -40.29 51.78
N PRO A 908 18.18 -39.04 51.32
CA PRO A 908 17.05 -38.09 51.31
C PRO A 908 17.01 -37.10 50.12
N GLU A 909 15.88 -36.37 50.05
CA GLU A 909 15.41 -35.33 49.12
C GLU A 909 16.38 -34.55 48.20
N PRO A 910 15.91 -34.12 47.00
CA PRO A 910 16.75 -33.53 45.95
C PRO A 910 17.24 -32.09 46.25
N GLN A 911 18.50 -31.97 46.67
CA GLN A 911 19.18 -30.68 46.84
C GLN A 911 19.84 -30.19 45.53
N TYR A 912 19.65 -28.90 45.21
CA TYR A 912 20.26 -28.25 44.03
C TYR A 912 21.74 -27.89 44.26
N LEU A 913 22.64 -28.44 43.45
CA LEU A 913 24.08 -28.12 43.45
C LEU A 913 24.62 -27.81 42.03
N PRO A 914 25.78 -27.13 41.86
CA PRO A 914 25.86 -26.04 40.88
C PRO A 914 26.40 -26.38 39.48
N ARG A 915 26.03 -25.54 38.50
CA ARG A 915 26.57 -25.54 37.13
C ARG A 915 28.11 -25.48 37.09
N HIS A 916 28.73 -26.46 36.44
CA HIS A 916 30.11 -26.37 35.96
C HIS A 916 30.31 -25.19 35.00
N LYS A 917 31.46 -24.51 35.11
CA LYS A 917 31.86 -23.42 34.21
C LYS A 917 32.65 -23.99 33.02
N ARG A 918 32.23 -23.71 31.79
CA ARG A 918 33.10 -23.84 30.61
C ARG A 918 34.24 -22.79 30.70
N PRO A 919 35.44 -23.06 30.15
CA PRO A 919 36.56 -22.13 30.22
C PRO A 919 36.24 -20.81 29.50
N ARG A 920 36.71 -19.69 30.05
CA ARG A 920 36.69 -18.39 29.36
C ARG A 920 37.83 -18.33 28.36
N GLN A 921 37.52 -18.05 27.10
CA GLN A 921 38.50 -17.48 26.18
C GLN A 921 38.89 -16.08 26.70
N THR A 922 40.12 -15.94 27.20
CA THR A 922 40.61 -14.72 27.86
C THR A 922 41.23 -13.70 26.91
N GLU A 923 41.42 -14.07 25.64
CA GLU A 923 42.18 -13.28 24.66
C GLU A 923 41.51 -13.27 23.28
N PHE A 924 41.49 -12.10 22.66
CA PHE A 924 40.94 -11.81 21.33
C PHE A 924 42.04 -11.14 20.50
N LYS A 925 42.69 -11.87 19.59
CA LYS A 925 43.77 -11.36 18.73
C LYS A 925 43.21 -10.55 17.55
N CYS A 926 43.96 -9.57 17.06
CA CYS A 926 43.63 -8.91 15.79
C CYS A 926 44.13 -9.74 14.59
N PRO A 927 43.34 -9.89 13.52
CA PRO A 927 43.76 -10.57 12.29
C PRO A 927 44.66 -9.73 11.36
N HIS A 928 44.88 -8.45 11.65
CA HIS A 928 45.64 -7.52 10.79
C HIS A 928 46.94 -7.00 11.45
N CYS A 929 47.19 -7.32 12.71
CA CYS A 929 48.46 -7.08 13.42
C CYS A 929 48.49 -7.84 14.76
N ASP A 930 49.67 -8.03 15.35
CA ASP A 930 49.89 -8.91 16.51
C ASP A 930 49.30 -8.42 17.86
N THR A 931 48.41 -7.42 17.85
CA THR A 931 47.80 -6.90 19.09
C THR A 931 46.68 -7.80 19.61
N VAL A 932 46.74 -8.08 20.91
CA VAL A 932 45.82 -8.98 21.62
C VAL A 932 45.04 -8.22 22.68
N PHE A 933 43.72 -8.45 22.74
CA PHE A 933 42.80 -7.74 23.63
C PHE A 933 42.08 -8.72 24.55
N GLN A 934 41.98 -8.43 25.85
CA GLN A 934 41.28 -9.32 26.80
C GLN A 934 39.73 -9.23 26.76
N ARG A 935 39.16 -8.37 25.88
CA ARG A 935 37.70 -8.20 25.74
C ARG A 935 37.33 -7.90 24.28
N GLN A 936 36.31 -8.60 23.77
CA GLN A 936 35.87 -8.51 22.37
C GLN A 936 35.54 -7.08 21.90
N TYR A 937 35.00 -6.21 22.77
CA TYR A 937 34.70 -4.82 22.38
C TYR A 937 35.96 -3.99 22.11
N ASN A 938 37.09 -4.30 22.77
CA ASN A 938 38.35 -3.62 22.49
C ASN A 938 38.90 -4.03 21.12
N LEU A 939 38.81 -5.32 20.75
CA LEU A 939 39.11 -5.77 19.39
C LEU A 939 38.16 -5.11 18.37
N LYS A 940 36.84 -5.10 18.61
CA LYS A 940 35.85 -4.45 17.71
C LYS A 940 36.09 -2.94 17.55
N SER A 941 36.65 -2.28 18.56
CA SER A 941 37.11 -0.89 18.48
C SER A 941 38.44 -0.76 17.72
N HIS A 942 39.38 -1.68 17.94
CA HIS A 942 40.67 -1.72 17.26
C HIS A 942 40.54 -1.97 15.76
N LEU A 943 39.71 -2.92 15.32
CA LEU A 943 39.51 -3.24 13.89
C LEU A 943 39.19 -1.99 13.02
N ARG A 944 38.55 -0.96 13.60
CA ARG A 944 38.29 0.31 12.90
C ARG A 944 39.54 1.09 12.49
N THR A 945 40.73 0.84 13.07
CA THR A 945 41.98 1.48 12.61
C THR A 945 42.57 0.86 11.35
N HIS A 946 42.10 -0.33 10.96
CA HIS A 946 42.48 -0.98 9.70
C HIS A 946 41.51 -0.66 8.54
N SER A 947 40.39 0.03 8.83
CA SER A 947 39.49 0.52 7.79
C SER A 947 40.01 1.81 7.17
N THR A 948 39.90 1.93 5.84
CA THR A 948 40.20 3.15 5.09
C THR A 948 39.09 4.21 5.21
N ARG A 949 37.88 3.82 5.63
CA ARG A 949 36.76 4.75 5.87
C ARG A 949 37.00 5.61 7.11
N ARG A 950 36.68 6.90 7.01
CA ARG A 950 37.02 7.95 7.99
C ARG A 950 35.82 8.88 8.21
N ASP A 951 34.68 8.27 8.45
CA ASP A 951 33.31 8.85 8.41
C ASP A 951 33.06 9.97 9.43
N HIS A 952 34.04 10.28 10.30
CA HIS A 952 33.98 11.36 11.27
C HIS A 952 35.00 12.45 10.89
N VAL A 953 34.59 13.36 10.00
CA VAL A 953 35.41 14.46 9.50
C VAL A 953 35.34 15.67 10.44
N CYS A 954 36.49 16.30 10.70
CA CYS A 954 36.58 17.56 11.41
C CYS A 954 36.21 18.72 10.48
N PHE A 955 35.23 19.53 10.87
CA PHE A 955 34.78 20.67 10.07
C PHE A 955 35.88 21.74 9.89
N ASP A 956 36.62 22.04 10.95
CA ASP A 956 37.59 23.16 11.00
C ASP A 956 38.85 22.93 10.15
N CYS A 957 39.18 21.68 9.80
CA CYS A 957 40.38 21.35 9.01
C CYS A 957 40.22 20.15 8.05
N GLN A 958 38.99 19.67 7.83
CA GLN A 958 38.61 18.57 6.92
C GLN A 958 39.35 17.24 7.14
N LYS A 959 39.90 17.03 8.35
CA LYS A 959 40.60 15.79 8.70
C LYS A 959 39.63 14.70 9.14
N GLY A 960 39.61 13.58 8.41
CA GLY A 960 38.79 12.40 8.74
C GLY A 960 39.37 11.50 9.84
N PHE A 961 38.50 10.95 10.69
CA PHE A 961 38.81 10.00 11.77
C PHE A 961 37.91 8.76 11.71
N ALA A 962 38.46 7.60 12.08
CA ALA A 962 37.74 6.31 12.07
C ALA A 962 36.91 6.03 13.35
N ARG A 963 36.86 6.97 14.31
CA ARG A 963 36.00 6.88 15.52
C ARG A 963 35.50 8.25 15.97
N PRO A 964 34.26 8.37 16.50
CA PRO A 964 33.73 9.65 17.01
C PRO A 964 34.55 10.22 18.17
N GLY A 965 35.06 9.35 19.06
CA GLY A 965 35.89 9.76 20.20
C GLY A 965 37.27 10.31 19.79
N ASP A 966 37.80 9.88 18.64
CA ASP A 966 39.06 10.40 18.10
C ASP A 966 38.85 11.76 17.39
N LEU A 967 37.71 11.96 16.72
CA LEU A 967 37.27 13.30 16.28
C LEU A 967 37.04 14.25 17.46
N ARG A 968 36.26 13.83 18.48
CA ARG A 968 35.97 14.64 19.69
C ARG A 968 37.26 15.08 20.40
N ARG A 969 38.25 14.19 20.47
CA ARG A 969 39.61 14.44 20.99
C ARG A 969 40.44 15.39 20.11
N HIS A 970 40.15 15.49 18.82
CA HIS A 970 40.81 16.41 17.91
C HIS A 970 40.18 17.81 17.93
N MET A 971 38.85 17.93 18.08
CA MET A 971 38.19 19.25 18.23
C MET A 971 38.79 20.06 19.39
N SER A 972 39.24 19.41 20.47
CA SER A 972 39.95 20.06 21.59
C SER A 972 41.34 20.62 21.25
N SER A 973 41.79 20.54 19.99
CA SER A 973 43.00 21.20 19.49
C SER A 973 42.70 22.52 18.74
N HIS A 974 41.47 22.72 18.26
CA HIS A 974 41.03 23.98 17.66
C HIS A 974 40.57 25.00 18.71
N THR A 975 39.98 24.55 19.82
CA THR A 975 39.48 25.43 20.90
C THR A 975 40.58 26.02 21.81
N GLY A 976 41.86 25.71 21.58
CA GLY A 976 43.01 26.33 22.24
C GLY A 976 43.18 26.06 23.75
N ASP A 977 42.31 25.27 24.37
CA ASP A 977 42.13 25.18 25.82
C ASP A 977 43.21 24.34 26.53
N ARG A 978 44.24 24.99 27.11
CA ARG A 978 45.45 24.34 27.67
C ARG A 978 45.43 24.14 29.19
N ARG A 979 44.40 23.47 29.71
CA ARG A 979 44.13 23.30 31.16
C ARG A 979 45.20 22.54 31.96
N PHE A 980 46.09 21.77 31.34
CA PHE A 980 47.02 20.88 32.04
C PHE A 980 48.42 21.49 32.11
N ILE A 981 48.79 22.09 33.25
CA ILE A 981 50.06 22.81 33.43
C ILE A 981 51.08 21.94 34.17
N CYS A 982 52.33 21.91 33.71
CA CYS A 982 53.46 21.32 34.45
C CYS A 982 53.91 22.27 35.57
N ARG A 983 53.12 22.40 36.63
CA ARG A 983 53.50 23.12 37.86
C ARG A 983 52.80 22.51 39.08
N GLY A 984 53.45 22.56 40.24
CA GLY A 984 52.83 22.30 41.53
C GLY A 984 53.64 22.94 42.66
N THR A 985 53.25 22.70 43.91
CA THR A 985 53.96 23.16 45.12
C THR A 985 54.44 21.94 45.90
N LEU A 986 55.62 22.05 46.52
CA LEU A 986 56.22 21.09 47.46
C LEU A 986 55.73 21.38 48.90
N ARG A 987 55.96 20.47 49.84
CA ARG A 987 55.53 20.65 51.24
C ARG A 987 56.26 21.78 51.96
N ASN A 988 57.46 22.15 51.49
CA ASN A 988 58.22 23.31 51.98
C ASN A 988 57.71 24.67 51.44
N GLY A 989 56.73 24.69 50.54
CA GLY A 989 56.19 25.91 49.93
C GLY A 989 56.84 26.33 48.60
N GLU A 990 57.93 25.69 48.16
CA GLU A 990 58.55 25.97 46.86
C GLU A 990 57.72 25.39 45.70
N THR A 991 57.75 26.01 44.51
CA THR A 991 57.03 25.47 43.34
C THR A 991 57.92 24.65 42.41
N TRP A 992 57.48 23.44 42.07
CA TRP A 992 58.12 22.54 41.09
C TRP A 992 57.42 22.60 39.72
N GLY A 993 58.10 22.11 38.68
CA GLY A 993 57.60 22.08 37.29
C GLY A 993 57.99 23.30 36.44
N CYS A 994 57.96 23.14 35.10
CA CYS A 994 58.43 24.16 34.15
C CYS A 994 57.37 25.17 33.67
N GLY A 995 56.15 25.16 34.24
CA GLY A 995 55.07 26.09 33.90
C GLY A 995 54.42 25.89 32.53
N LYS A 996 54.88 24.92 31.71
CA LYS A 996 54.32 24.68 30.37
C LYS A 996 52.89 24.14 30.43
N SER A 997 51.99 24.75 29.67
CA SER A 997 50.57 24.40 29.56
C SER A 997 50.30 23.46 28.37
N PHE A 998 49.52 22.42 28.58
CA PHE A 998 49.16 21.39 27.60
C PHE A 998 47.64 21.25 27.48
N ALA A 999 47.13 20.94 26.28
CA ALA A 999 45.70 20.72 26.04
C ALA A 999 45.16 19.41 26.65
N ARG A 1000 46.03 18.45 26.98
CA ARG A 1000 45.64 17.10 27.44
C ARG A 1000 46.60 16.53 28.48
N ALA A 1001 46.04 15.83 29.47
CA ALA A 1001 46.78 15.15 30.52
C ALA A 1001 47.79 14.10 30.02
N ASP A 1002 47.49 13.38 28.93
CA ASP A 1002 48.40 12.38 28.35
C ASP A 1002 49.62 13.03 27.67
N THR A 1003 49.47 14.27 27.20
CA THR A 1003 50.57 15.07 26.64
C THR A 1003 51.45 15.65 27.76
N LEU A 1004 50.85 16.08 28.87
CA LEU A 1004 51.58 16.43 30.10
C LEU A 1004 52.35 15.22 30.67
N ARG A 1005 51.76 14.02 30.64
CA ARG A 1005 52.43 12.78 31.04
C ARG A 1005 53.64 12.45 30.13
N LYS A 1006 53.48 12.53 28.80
CA LYS A 1006 54.60 12.39 27.85
C LYS A 1006 55.68 13.47 28.04
N HIS A 1007 55.31 14.68 28.45
CA HIS A 1007 56.28 15.67 28.87
C HIS A 1007 57.08 15.18 30.10
N HIS A 1008 56.41 14.74 31.18
CA HIS A 1008 57.07 14.17 32.37
C HIS A 1008 57.96 12.95 32.06
N GLU A 1009 57.62 12.15 31.05
CA GLU A 1009 58.43 11.01 30.58
C GLU A 1009 59.74 11.45 29.87
N SER A 1010 59.84 12.69 29.38
CA SER A 1010 61.00 13.24 28.66
C SER A 1010 62.13 13.72 29.60
N ARG A 1011 63.38 13.82 29.10
CA ARG A 1011 64.55 14.29 29.90
C ARG A 1011 64.31 15.64 30.61
N VAL A 1012 63.54 16.55 30.00
CA VAL A 1012 63.22 17.87 30.57
C VAL A 1012 62.05 17.82 31.56
N GLY A 1013 61.09 16.91 31.37
CA GLY A 1013 59.97 16.75 32.29
C GLY A 1013 60.23 15.81 33.47
N ARG A 1014 61.24 14.93 33.38
CA ARG A 1014 61.71 14.14 34.53
C ARG A 1014 62.28 15.06 35.60
N SER A 1015 63.21 15.94 35.25
CA SER A 1015 63.73 16.96 36.18
C SER A 1015 62.69 17.98 36.67
N CYS A 1016 61.55 18.11 35.96
CA CYS A 1016 60.39 18.85 36.47
C CYS A 1016 59.69 18.13 37.64
N ILE A 1017 59.56 16.80 37.59
CA ILE A 1017 58.88 15.99 38.62
C ILE A 1017 59.82 15.42 39.69
N GLU A 1018 61.13 15.39 39.44
CA GLU A 1018 62.17 14.77 40.27
C GLU A 1018 62.13 15.26 41.73
N ARG A 1019 62.07 16.58 41.95
CA ARG A 1019 61.90 17.17 43.30
C ARG A 1019 60.61 16.71 44.00
N ARG A 1020 59.53 16.50 43.25
CA ARG A 1020 58.22 16.02 43.75
C ARG A 1020 58.18 14.50 43.94
N GLN A 1021 59.16 13.77 43.39
CA GLN A 1021 59.38 12.34 43.65
C GLN A 1021 60.32 12.12 44.85
N GLN A 1022 61.06 13.15 45.29
CA GLN A 1022 61.89 13.14 46.50
C GLN A 1022 61.11 13.49 47.79
N GLU A 1023 59.82 13.85 47.69
CA GLU A 1023 58.88 14.06 48.82
C GLU A 1023 57.87 12.90 49.01
N LEU A 1024 58.12 11.73 48.39
CA LEU A 1024 57.28 10.53 48.43
C LEU A 1024 58.00 9.36 49.11
#